data_AF-A0A538KSR3-F1
#
_entry.id   AF-A0A538KSR3-F1
#
_cell.length_a   1.000
_cell.length_b   1.000
_cell.length_c   1.000
_cell.angle_alpha   90.00
_cell.angle_beta   90.00
_cell.angle_gamma   90.00
#
_symmetry.space_group_name_H-M   'P 1'
#
loop_
_entity.id
_entity.type
_entity.pdbx_description
1 polymer ?
#
loop_
_entity_poly.entity_id
_entity_poly.type
_entity_poly.pdbx_seq_one_letter_code
_entity_poly.pdbx_strand_id
1 'polypeptide(L)'
;MNAPSPDGPPAESPLDVERVEWVPASPATLRVVVVGRWRAEPPRNGAILLVEDGERRHFPADEHGIVEGVWRAAFTVPSELRPDVERRLGLLVGNVELRLPGASAGPADEASAPPPATVVDQRELDERRARRFEGAEESLVRRAQAAEATAATLRTQLEHLEERLREAVTERDALTRDLRAAEQREEAERRVRLEALEERDAAREDGERRVGALRARLRAAELHASELAREMDAVRREGAEAQQAAVAARRAAERAEAAAADREAELAARLSALDAEAGDVGERLAAERRAREEAQRALAAERDRVASLEAEVERRAALASGVRAELEELRADLARVREEAAAGGGEATELRAVAAGLRARIEELERGERAAREELERRAAELERVRAALEGARAELVMVRETEAARAAALREAERAADDVRREAAELRRRVEDERRRRFEVEAELRAELERSQEELGSRLALAEGTLRAQLAAERRAFEEQATAIERTARELRERLASAAAELEARLDAEREARAVAEREAGVLRAELDERTAREAEVGALVRDLLATSTDLREGFERELRGLEEEVRARLAGERDGLRRQLEELERHVAGLRAELERERAARAAAERELAAEREGRRATAASEAGLADLERAKSRLAAAEEQLERVREREDLHAQARAMIRNLEDAERRLRTEREALEEPEDEATSIESASGAVEPEAFDVGPADAEPPPPAREPLPPDEPDLPSIESASGAIEPEAFESGPTEPLAADHSAEPGPPTPAAERAVESDADAAAPGPPTPPAADLPAAPPTSPPSGPPRLARRRRPRPNARPSRRRTARRSPPPTASRSRPRPPARSSRPPRLARRSRPPPTTPPSRPPPASRR
;
A
#
# COMPACT_ATOMS: atom_id res chain seq x y z
N MET A 1 41.07 -40.62 -14.27
CA MET A 1 40.98 -39.88 -15.54
C MET A 1 42.34 -39.29 -15.82
N ASN A 2 42.96 -39.71 -16.92
CA ASN A 2 44.33 -39.36 -17.30
C ASN A 2 44.36 -37.98 -17.96
N ALA A 3 45.28 -37.11 -17.54
CA ALA A 3 45.61 -35.86 -18.23
C ALA A 3 46.46 -36.16 -19.49
N PRO A 4 46.14 -35.60 -20.66
CA PRO A 4 46.96 -35.77 -21.86
C PRO A 4 48.21 -34.88 -21.80
N SER A 5 49.33 -35.49 -22.19
CA SER A 5 50.65 -34.89 -22.39
C SER A 5 50.63 -33.91 -23.58
N PRO A 6 51.17 -32.68 -23.47
CA PRO A 6 51.17 -31.70 -24.56
C PRO A 6 52.52 -31.68 -25.28
N ASP A 7 52.91 -32.79 -25.93
CA ASP A 7 53.92 -32.76 -26.99
C ASP A 7 53.19 -32.72 -28.34
N GLY A 8 52.63 -31.56 -28.65
CA GLY A 8 52.23 -31.20 -30.02
C GLY A 8 53.46 -30.82 -30.84
N PRO A 9 53.45 -31.01 -32.17
CA PRO A 9 54.54 -30.58 -33.04
C PRO A 9 54.82 -29.08 -32.82
N PRO A 10 56.08 -28.60 -32.89
CA PRO A 10 56.42 -27.22 -32.60
C PRO A 10 55.54 -26.33 -33.49
N ALA A 11 54.71 -25.50 -32.86
CA ALA A 11 53.86 -24.55 -33.56
C ALA A 11 54.75 -23.76 -34.53
N GLU A 12 54.47 -23.87 -35.83
CA GLU A 12 55.23 -23.18 -36.85
C GLU A 12 55.26 -21.69 -36.53
N SER A 13 56.46 -21.12 -36.37
CA SER A 13 56.62 -19.71 -36.01
C SER A 13 55.84 -18.82 -36.99
N PRO A 14 54.95 -17.94 -36.53
CA PRO A 14 54.15 -17.06 -37.38
C PRO A 14 54.99 -16.02 -38.16
N LEU A 15 56.24 -15.79 -37.75
CA LEU A 15 57.22 -14.91 -38.39
C LEU A 15 58.43 -15.71 -38.84
N ASP A 16 58.74 -15.62 -40.13
CA ASP A 16 59.97 -16.17 -40.70
C ASP A 16 61.06 -15.08 -40.62
N VAL A 17 62.02 -15.25 -39.72
CA VAL A 17 63.06 -14.24 -39.45
C VAL A 17 64.17 -14.41 -40.48
N GLU A 18 64.34 -13.42 -41.36
CA GLU A 18 65.37 -13.45 -42.39
C GLU A 18 66.74 -13.11 -41.82
N ARG A 19 66.83 -12.04 -41.01
CA ARG A 19 68.07 -11.63 -40.35
C ARG A 19 67.84 -10.71 -39.15
N VAL A 20 68.83 -10.70 -38.26
CA VAL A 20 68.90 -9.76 -37.14
C VAL A 20 70.26 -9.07 -37.20
N GLU A 21 70.23 -7.74 -37.25
CA GLU A 21 71.42 -6.90 -37.38
C GLU A 21 71.51 -5.93 -36.20
N TRP A 22 72.72 -5.56 -35.79
CA TRP A 22 72.93 -4.46 -34.86
C TRP A 22 73.87 -3.40 -35.48
N VAL A 23 73.58 -2.14 -35.22
CA VAL A 23 74.36 -0.96 -35.67
C VAL A 23 74.57 -0.02 -34.48
N PRO A 24 75.78 0.53 -34.26
CA PRO A 24 75.97 1.53 -33.21
C PRO A 24 75.20 2.81 -33.57
N ALA A 25 74.21 3.18 -32.75
CA ALA A 25 73.42 4.40 -32.93
C ALA A 25 74.07 5.59 -32.21
N SER A 26 74.70 5.33 -31.06
CA SER A 26 75.49 6.28 -30.29
C SER A 26 76.60 5.55 -29.52
N PRO A 27 77.54 6.26 -28.86
CA PRO A 27 78.54 5.63 -28.01
C PRO A 27 77.95 4.78 -26.86
N ALA A 28 76.68 4.99 -26.48
CA ALA A 28 76.02 4.31 -25.36
C ALA A 28 74.88 3.36 -25.79
N THR A 29 74.49 3.35 -27.08
CA THR A 29 73.33 2.59 -27.55
C THR A 29 73.56 1.90 -28.88
N LEU A 30 73.01 0.70 -29.00
CA LEU A 30 72.95 -0.12 -30.21
C LEU A 30 71.52 -0.11 -30.73
N ARG A 31 71.38 -0.01 -32.04
CA ARG A 31 70.10 -0.22 -32.73
C ARG A 31 70.09 -1.64 -33.26
N VAL A 32 69.22 -2.49 -32.70
CA VAL A 32 68.97 -3.86 -33.16
C VAL A 32 67.81 -3.82 -34.15
N VAL A 33 68.02 -4.36 -35.34
CA VAL A 33 67.03 -4.40 -36.42
C VAL A 33 66.70 -5.85 -36.73
N VAL A 34 65.45 -6.23 -36.53
CA VAL A 34 64.91 -7.55 -36.89
C VAL A 34 64.18 -7.41 -38.22
N VAL A 35 64.55 -8.25 -39.19
CA VAL A 35 63.95 -8.28 -40.53
C VAL A 35 63.38 -9.68 -40.77
N GLY A 36 62.12 -9.76 -41.18
CA GLY A 36 61.44 -11.02 -41.43
C GLY A 36 60.18 -10.88 -42.28
N ARG A 37 59.52 -12.00 -42.56
CA ARG A 37 58.23 -12.03 -43.29
C ARG A 37 57.19 -12.76 -42.47
N TRP A 38 56.02 -12.15 -42.34
CA TRP A 38 54.89 -12.79 -41.68
C TRP A 38 54.31 -13.89 -42.58
N ARG A 39 54.08 -15.08 -42.02
CA ARG A 39 53.38 -16.17 -42.69
C ARG A 39 51.85 -16.06 -42.55
N ALA A 40 51.39 -15.24 -41.61
CA ALA A 40 49.99 -14.92 -41.33
C ALA A 40 49.78 -13.39 -41.22
N GLU A 41 48.56 -12.93 -40.99
CA GLU A 41 48.29 -11.49 -40.80
C GLU A 41 49.06 -10.95 -39.57
N PRO A 42 49.81 -9.85 -39.69
CA PRO A 42 50.64 -9.34 -38.60
C PRO A 42 49.75 -8.91 -37.42
N PRO A 43 50.09 -9.30 -36.18
CA PRO A 43 49.33 -8.89 -35.00
C PRO A 43 49.39 -7.37 -34.81
N ARG A 44 48.28 -6.78 -34.34
CA ARG A 44 48.17 -5.34 -34.08
C ARG A 44 48.99 -4.84 -32.87
N ASN A 45 49.52 -5.76 -32.07
CA ASN A 45 50.29 -5.45 -30.87
C ASN A 45 51.76 -5.24 -31.25
N GLY A 46 52.40 -4.20 -30.69
CA GLY A 46 53.81 -3.89 -30.94
C GLY A 46 54.75 -5.03 -30.55
N ALA A 47 55.82 -5.21 -31.31
CA ALA A 47 56.84 -6.21 -31.01
C ALA A 47 57.74 -5.78 -29.84
N ILE A 48 58.14 -6.73 -29.00
CA ILE A 48 59.03 -6.51 -27.85
C ILE A 48 60.25 -7.42 -27.99
N LEU A 49 61.44 -6.84 -28.02
CA LEU A 49 62.70 -7.58 -28.00
C LEU A 49 63.03 -8.00 -26.57
N LEU A 50 63.43 -9.26 -26.41
CA LEU A 50 63.83 -9.88 -25.17
C LEU A 50 65.33 -10.15 -25.23
N VAL A 51 66.09 -9.58 -24.30
CA VAL A 51 67.53 -9.84 -24.16
C VAL A 51 67.74 -10.53 -22.81
N GLU A 52 68.39 -11.69 -22.83
CA GLU A 52 68.72 -12.46 -21.62
C GLU A 52 70.18 -12.22 -21.23
N ASP A 53 70.41 -11.33 -20.26
CA ASP A 53 71.71 -11.06 -19.63
C ASP A 53 71.63 -11.41 -18.13
N GLY A 54 71.38 -12.69 -17.83
CA GLY A 54 71.09 -13.18 -16.47
C GLY A 54 69.70 -12.81 -15.93
N GLU A 55 69.17 -11.66 -16.33
CA GLU A 55 67.78 -11.21 -16.17
C GLU A 55 67.15 -10.91 -17.53
N ARG A 56 65.86 -11.22 -17.69
CA ARG A 56 65.14 -11.03 -18.94
C ARG A 56 64.67 -9.59 -19.05
N ARG A 57 65.32 -8.80 -19.92
CA ARG A 57 65.00 -7.38 -20.16
C ARG A 57 64.13 -7.23 -21.40
N HIS A 58 63.14 -6.34 -21.33
CA HIS A 58 62.16 -6.10 -22.39
C HIS A 58 62.38 -4.74 -23.04
N PHE A 59 62.54 -4.72 -24.36
CA PHE A 59 62.74 -3.49 -25.15
C PHE A 59 61.61 -3.38 -26.18
N PRO A 60 60.66 -2.43 -26.04
CA PRO A 60 59.62 -2.22 -27.05
C PRO A 60 60.25 -1.72 -28.37
N ALA A 61 59.65 -2.05 -29.51
CA ALA A 61 60.11 -1.56 -30.81
C ALA A 61 59.93 -0.04 -30.92
N ASP A 62 61.01 0.68 -31.24
CA ASP A 62 60.96 2.12 -31.54
C ASP A 62 60.22 2.38 -32.85
N GLU A 63 60.44 1.50 -33.83
CA GLU A 63 59.82 1.52 -35.14
C GLU A 63 59.48 0.09 -35.54
N HIS A 64 58.26 -0.17 -36.02
CA HIS A 64 57.89 -1.45 -36.61
C HIS A 64 56.90 -1.24 -37.76
N GLY A 65 57.07 -1.99 -38.85
CA GLY A 65 56.22 -1.87 -40.03
C GLY A 65 56.67 -2.77 -41.18
N ILE A 66 55.85 -2.84 -42.23
CA ILE A 66 56.20 -3.53 -43.47
C ILE A 66 56.78 -2.49 -44.43
N VAL A 67 58.05 -2.62 -44.77
CA VAL A 67 58.76 -1.76 -45.73
C VAL A 67 59.16 -2.64 -46.91
N GLU A 68 58.72 -2.28 -48.12
CA GLU A 68 59.00 -3.02 -49.36
C GLU A 68 58.63 -4.52 -49.31
N GLY A 69 57.55 -4.87 -48.61
CA GLY A 69 57.06 -6.26 -48.49
C GLY A 69 57.79 -7.11 -47.46
N VAL A 70 58.73 -6.53 -46.71
CA VAL A 70 59.44 -7.19 -45.60
C VAL A 70 59.09 -6.49 -44.29
N TRP A 71 58.78 -7.26 -43.25
CA TRP A 71 58.54 -6.72 -41.92
C TRP A 71 59.88 -6.36 -41.27
N ARG A 72 59.96 -5.14 -40.75
CA ARG A 72 61.14 -4.60 -40.06
C ARG A 72 60.72 -4.05 -38.71
N ALA A 73 61.45 -4.39 -37.66
CA ALA A 73 61.36 -3.77 -36.35
C ALA A 73 62.73 -3.33 -35.86
N ALA A 74 62.82 -2.13 -35.30
CA ALA A 74 64.03 -1.58 -34.72
C ALA A 74 63.87 -1.37 -33.20
N PHE A 75 64.92 -1.68 -32.45
CA PHE A 75 64.97 -1.62 -31.00
C PHE A 75 66.25 -0.92 -30.56
N THR A 76 66.14 0.01 -29.61
CA THR A 76 67.29 0.65 -28.98
C THR A 76 67.67 -0.11 -27.72
N VAL A 77 68.90 -0.63 -27.69
CA VAL A 77 69.45 -1.43 -26.59
C VAL A 77 70.74 -0.77 -26.08
N PRO A 78 70.98 -0.70 -24.76
CA PRO A 78 72.25 -0.21 -24.23
C PRO A 78 73.45 -0.98 -24.79
N SER A 79 74.56 -0.29 -25.10
CA SER A 79 75.75 -0.92 -25.70
C SER A 79 76.46 -1.91 -24.78
N GLU A 80 76.17 -1.89 -23.49
CA GLU A 80 76.64 -2.86 -22.49
C GLU A 80 76.12 -4.27 -22.78
N LEU A 81 74.91 -4.40 -23.35
CA LEU A 81 74.27 -5.68 -23.66
C LEU A 81 74.70 -6.28 -25.01
N ARG A 82 75.73 -5.70 -25.65
CA ARG A 82 76.25 -6.19 -26.93
C ARG A 82 76.60 -7.70 -26.92
N PRO A 83 77.30 -8.25 -25.90
CA PRO A 83 77.67 -9.66 -25.89
C PRO A 83 76.44 -10.59 -25.88
N ASP A 84 75.34 -10.16 -25.27
CA ASP A 84 74.11 -10.94 -25.11
C ASP A 84 73.23 -10.86 -26.36
N VAL A 85 73.19 -9.67 -26.98
CA VAL A 85 72.54 -9.43 -28.28
C VAL A 85 73.16 -10.29 -29.40
N GLU A 86 74.45 -10.58 -29.33
CA GLU A 86 75.13 -11.47 -30.29
C GLU A 86 74.86 -12.98 -30.03
N ARG A 87 74.33 -13.36 -28.86
CA ARG A 87 74.21 -14.76 -28.42
C ARG A 87 72.78 -15.29 -28.29
N ARG A 88 71.90 -14.55 -27.61
CA ARG A 88 70.54 -15.01 -27.26
C ARG A 88 69.56 -13.85 -27.29
N LEU A 89 68.67 -13.90 -28.28
CA LEU A 89 67.60 -12.92 -28.44
C LEU A 89 66.26 -13.66 -28.52
N GLY A 90 65.25 -13.07 -27.89
CA GLY A 90 63.85 -13.45 -28.06
C GLY A 90 63.05 -12.28 -28.65
N LEU A 91 61.96 -12.58 -29.33
CA LEU A 91 61.01 -11.58 -29.81
C LEU A 91 59.62 -12.00 -29.37
N LEU A 92 59.01 -11.20 -28.51
CA LEU A 92 57.62 -11.37 -28.11
C LEU A 92 56.73 -10.57 -29.07
N VAL A 93 55.85 -11.26 -29.79
CA VAL A 93 54.82 -10.61 -30.61
C VAL A 93 53.45 -11.16 -30.23
N GLY A 94 52.60 -10.29 -29.67
CA GLY A 94 51.39 -10.72 -28.98
C GLY A 94 51.74 -11.58 -27.76
N ASN A 95 51.26 -12.82 -27.74
CA ASN A 95 51.53 -13.79 -26.66
C ASN A 95 52.52 -14.88 -27.08
N VAL A 96 53.15 -14.76 -28.25
CA VAL A 96 54.08 -15.76 -28.79
C VAL A 96 55.51 -15.26 -28.67
N GLU A 97 56.35 -16.04 -28.00
CA GLU A 97 57.78 -15.79 -27.89
C GLU A 97 58.54 -16.57 -28.98
N LEU A 98 59.25 -15.83 -29.83
CA LEU A 98 60.06 -16.35 -30.92
C LEU A 98 61.53 -16.26 -30.53
N ARG A 99 62.27 -17.36 -30.60
CA ARG A 99 63.74 -17.31 -30.45
C ARG A 99 64.37 -16.78 -31.73
N LEU A 100 65.11 -15.69 -31.61
CA LEU A 100 65.82 -15.06 -32.71
C LEU A 100 67.25 -15.61 -32.81
N PRO A 101 67.84 -15.66 -34.01
CA PRO A 101 69.28 -15.84 -34.15
C PRO A 101 70.01 -14.65 -33.52
N GLY A 102 71.22 -14.88 -33.01
CA GLY A 102 72.08 -13.82 -32.50
C GLY A 102 72.31 -12.74 -33.56
N ALA A 103 72.29 -11.47 -33.14
CA ALA A 103 72.40 -10.35 -34.07
C ALA A 103 73.82 -10.23 -34.65
N SER A 104 73.91 -10.01 -35.95
CA SER A 104 75.18 -9.78 -36.66
C SER A 104 75.47 -8.28 -36.84
N ALA A 105 76.73 -7.88 -36.92
CA ALA A 105 77.09 -6.48 -37.17
C ALA A 105 76.68 -6.07 -38.60
N GLY A 106 75.82 -5.05 -38.74
CA GLY A 106 75.40 -4.54 -40.05
C GLY A 106 76.52 -3.77 -40.77
N PRO A 107 76.44 -3.57 -42.11
CA PRO A 107 77.40 -2.76 -42.85
C PRO A 107 77.37 -1.32 -42.34
N ALA A 108 78.50 -0.81 -41.86
CA ALA A 108 78.65 0.59 -41.47
C ALA A 108 78.46 1.47 -42.72
N ASP A 109 77.52 2.40 -42.65
CA ASP A 109 77.19 3.35 -43.71
C ASP A 109 78.39 4.29 -43.96
N GLU A 110 79.12 4.09 -45.07
CA GLU A 110 80.36 4.82 -45.42
C GLU A 110 80.12 6.28 -45.89
N ALA A 111 78.88 6.80 -45.78
CA ALA A 111 78.50 8.12 -46.30
C ALA A 111 78.86 9.33 -45.40
N SER A 112 79.67 9.16 -44.35
CA SER A 112 80.03 10.25 -43.42
C SER A 112 81.53 10.29 -43.09
N ALA A 113 82.37 10.55 -44.09
CA ALA A 113 83.80 10.82 -43.94
C ALA A 113 84.14 12.22 -44.50
N PRO A 114 84.81 13.12 -43.75
CA PRO A 114 85.15 14.47 -44.21
C PRO A 114 86.34 14.48 -45.22
N PRO A 115 86.35 15.36 -46.23
CA PRO A 115 87.33 15.35 -47.33
C PRO A 115 88.71 15.97 -46.98
N PRO A 116 89.79 15.57 -47.69
CA PRO A 116 91.19 15.89 -47.37
C PRO A 116 91.70 17.26 -47.86
N ALA A 117 92.66 17.82 -47.12
CA ALA A 117 93.30 19.13 -47.34
C ALA A 117 94.37 19.14 -48.44
N THR A 118 94.34 20.16 -49.29
CA THR A 118 95.29 20.43 -50.39
C THR A 118 96.54 21.18 -49.92
N VAL A 119 97.71 20.63 -50.26
CA VAL A 119 99.06 21.15 -50.01
C VAL A 119 99.41 22.25 -51.04
N VAL A 120 99.78 23.44 -50.56
CA VAL A 120 100.17 24.62 -51.36
C VAL A 120 101.68 24.89 -51.20
N ASP A 121 102.31 25.27 -52.31
CA ASP A 121 103.75 25.31 -52.57
C ASP A 121 104.59 26.25 -51.66
N GLN A 122 105.78 25.78 -51.25
CA GLN A 122 106.53 26.27 -50.08
C GLN A 122 107.39 27.53 -50.33
N ARG A 123 107.51 28.04 -51.56
CA ARG A 123 108.41 29.17 -51.88
C ARG A 123 107.72 30.53 -52.06
N GLU A 124 106.38 30.55 -52.14
CA GLU A 124 105.57 31.78 -52.08
C GLU A 124 105.10 32.13 -50.64
N LEU A 125 105.30 31.21 -49.68
CA LEU A 125 104.86 31.35 -48.29
C LEU A 125 105.77 32.25 -47.45
N ASP A 126 107.01 32.51 -47.87
CA ASP A 126 107.95 33.29 -47.06
C ASP A 126 107.91 34.79 -47.40
N GLU A 127 107.59 35.18 -48.64
CA GLU A 127 107.33 36.57 -49.01
C GLU A 127 105.93 37.06 -48.61
N ARG A 128 104.92 36.16 -48.58
CA ARG A 128 103.56 36.49 -48.09
C ARG A 128 103.45 36.48 -46.56
N ARG A 129 104.36 35.82 -45.82
CA ARG A 129 104.37 35.82 -44.35
C ARG A 129 104.70 37.20 -43.78
N ALA A 130 105.61 37.95 -44.41
CA ALA A 130 106.01 39.28 -43.90
C ALA A 130 104.94 40.38 -44.10
N ARG A 131 104.02 40.25 -45.07
CA ARG A 131 102.92 41.23 -45.31
C ARG A 131 101.54 40.77 -44.82
N ARG A 132 101.40 39.53 -44.33
CA ARG A 132 100.15 39.00 -43.76
C ARG A 132 100.08 39.10 -42.22
N PHE A 133 101.19 39.29 -41.51
CA PHE A 133 101.14 39.35 -40.04
C PHE A 133 100.39 40.60 -39.53
N GLU A 134 100.52 41.77 -40.16
CA GLU A 134 99.72 42.96 -39.79
C GLU A 134 98.24 42.85 -40.22
N GLY A 135 97.93 42.22 -41.37
CA GLY A 135 96.55 42.00 -41.81
C GLY A 135 95.83 40.82 -41.14
N ALA A 136 96.57 39.86 -40.59
CA ALA A 136 96.03 38.69 -39.91
C ALA A 136 95.50 39.03 -38.52
N GLU A 137 96.17 39.91 -37.77
CA GLU A 137 95.69 40.36 -36.45
C GLU A 137 94.38 41.15 -36.57
N GLU A 138 94.26 42.08 -37.53
CA GLU A 138 93.00 42.78 -37.78
C GLU A 138 91.88 41.84 -38.27
N SER A 139 92.22 40.82 -39.07
CA SER A 139 91.24 39.81 -39.51
C SER A 139 90.81 38.85 -38.40
N LEU A 140 91.67 38.61 -37.40
CA LEU A 140 91.37 37.74 -36.26
C LEU A 140 90.52 38.50 -35.24
N VAL A 141 90.80 39.78 -35.01
CA VAL A 141 89.94 40.63 -34.16
C VAL A 141 88.56 40.79 -34.78
N ARG A 142 88.44 41.04 -36.09
CA ARG A 142 87.12 41.10 -36.75
C ARG A 142 86.39 39.77 -36.74
N ARG A 143 87.10 38.64 -36.88
CA ARG A 143 86.49 37.30 -36.77
C ARG A 143 86.10 36.95 -35.34
N ALA A 144 86.87 37.37 -34.34
CA ALA A 144 86.54 37.20 -32.93
C ALA A 144 85.31 38.05 -32.56
N GLN A 145 85.25 39.30 -32.99
CA GLN A 145 84.08 40.18 -32.78
C GLN A 145 82.84 39.67 -33.53
N ALA A 146 83.00 39.16 -34.76
CA ALA A 146 81.90 38.53 -35.48
C ALA A 146 81.44 37.23 -34.78
N ALA A 147 82.37 36.42 -34.27
CA ALA A 147 82.05 35.21 -33.50
C ALA A 147 81.34 35.56 -32.18
N GLU A 148 81.76 36.62 -31.49
CA GLU A 148 81.11 37.12 -30.27
C GLU A 148 79.72 37.69 -30.58
N ALA A 149 79.54 38.42 -31.68
CA ALA A 149 78.23 38.88 -32.12
C ALA A 149 77.30 37.70 -32.45
N THR A 150 77.81 36.65 -33.13
CA THR A 150 77.03 35.43 -33.36
C THR A 150 76.73 34.66 -32.07
N ALA A 151 77.67 34.61 -31.13
CA ALA A 151 77.46 33.98 -29.83
C ALA A 151 76.43 34.74 -28.98
N ALA A 152 76.46 36.08 -29.01
CA ALA A 152 75.44 36.91 -28.36
C ALA A 152 74.07 36.70 -28.99
N THR A 153 73.99 36.61 -30.33
CA THR A 153 72.73 36.33 -31.04
C THR A 153 72.21 34.91 -30.75
N LEU A 154 73.09 33.92 -30.67
CA LEU A 154 72.72 32.56 -30.31
C LEU A 154 72.30 32.45 -28.83
N ARG A 155 72.91 33.23 -27.93
CA ARG A 155 72.49 33.29 -26.52
C ARG A 155 71.09 33.90 -26.38
N THR A 156 70.80 35.00 -27.07
CA THR A 156 69.45 35.58 -27.04
C THR A 156 68.41 34.67 -27.69
N GLN A 157 68.79 33.93 -28.74
CA GLN A 157 67.92 32.90 -29.31
C GLN A 157 67.71 31.72 -28.36
N LEU A 158 68.73 31.28 -27.62
CA LEU A 158 68.59 30.24 -26.61
C LEU A 158 67.72 30.70 -25.44
N GLU A 159 67.94 31.91 -24.92
CA GLU A 159 67.10 32.51 -23.88
C GLU A 159 65.63 32.59 -24.32
N HIS A 160 65.38 33.04 -25.56
CA HIS A 160 64.03 33.08 -26.12
C HIS A 160 63.40 31.69 -26.28
N LEU A 161 64.18 30.68 -26.70
CA LEU A 161 63.70 29.30 -26.81
C LEU A 161 63.45 28.67 -25.44
N GLU A 162 64.28 28.97 -24.45
CA GLU A 162 64.08 28.54 -23.07
C GLU A 162 62.85 29.17 -22.45
N GLU A 163 62.61 30.47 -22.70
CA GLU A 163 61.40 31.16 -22.26
C GLU A 163 60.15 30.54 -22.89
N ARG A 164 60.15 30.31 -24.21
CA ARG A 164 59.05 29.61 -24.89
C ARG A 164 58.84 28.17 -24.39
N LEU A 165 59.91 27.47 -24.00
CA LEU A 165 59.81 26.14 -23.41
C LEU A 165 59.18 26.21 -22.01
N ARG A 166 59.58 27.19 -21.19
CA ARG A 166 58.97 27.41 -19.87
C ARG A 166 57.48 27.74 -20.01
N GLU A 167 57.11 28.61 -20.94
CA GLU A 167 55.72 28.93 -21.24
C GLU A 167 54.94 27.68 -21.66
N ALA A 168 55.43 26.92 -22.64
CA ALA A 168 54.77 25.70 -23.10
C ALA A 168 54.62 24.63 -22.00
N VAL A 169 55.59 24.52 -21.08
CA VAL A 169 55.49 23.64 -19.91
C VAL A 169 54.42 24.14 -18.94
N THR A 170 54.37 25.45 -18.66
CA THR A 170 53.32 26.01 -17.78
C THR A 170 51.92 25.86 -18.37
N GLU A 171 51.77 26.04 -19.69
CA GLU A 171 50.51 25.81 -20.40
C GLU A 171 50.11 24.33 -20.36
N ARG A 172 51.04 23.41 -20.62
CA ARG A 172 50.78 21.97 -20.50
C ARG A 172 50.36 21.60 -19.09
N ASP A 173 51.01 22.13 -18.07
CA ASP A 173 50.71 21.84 -16.67
C ASP A 173 49.37 22.46 -16.23
N ALA A 174 48.98 23.59 -16.82
CA ALA A 174 47.63 24.16 -16.66
C ALA A 174 46.57 23.27 -17.32
N LEU A 175 46.75 22.87 -18.58
CA LEU A 175 45.83 21.97 -19.28
C LEU A 175 45.71 20.60 -18.60
N THR A 176 46.81 20.09 -18.03
CA THR A 176 46.78 18.83 -17.28
C THR A 176 45.96 18.96 -15.97
N ARG A 177 46.03 20.12 -15.31
CA ARG A 177 45.20 20.41 -14.13
C ARG A 177 43.73 20.55 -14.51
N ASP A 178 43.43 21.24 -15.60
CA ASP A 178 42.07 21.42 -16.09
C ASP A 178 41.43 20.10 -16.54
N LEU A 179 42.21 19.23 -17.21
CA LEU A 179 41.77 17.89 -17.59
C LEU A 179 41.40 17.05 -16.37
N ARG A 180 42.27 17.02 -15.34
CA ARG A 180 41.98 16.30 -14.08
C ARG A 180 40.76 16.87 -13.37
N ALA A 181 40.59 18.19 -13.36
CA ALA A 181 39.41 18.82 -12.76
C ALA A 181 38.12 18.47 -13.53
N ALA A 182 38.18 18.38 -14.86
CA ALA A 182 37.06 17.96 -15.69
C ALA A 182 36.71 16.47 -15.47
N GLU A 183 37.71 15.60 -15.42
CA GLU A 183 37.54 14.17 -15.11
C GLU A 183 36.90 13.97 -13.72
N GLN A 184 37.36 14.70 -12.70
CA GLN A 184 36.77 14.65 -11.36
C GLN A 184 35.31 15.11 -11.33
N ARG A 185 34.95 16.14 -12.11
CA ARG A 185 33.55 16.57 -12.23
C ARG A 185 32.70 15.51 -12.93
N GLU A 186 33.21 14.90 -14.01
CA GLU A 186 32.50 13.85 -14.71
C GLU A 186 32.31 12.60 -13.84
N GLU A 187 33.32 12.20 -13.07
CA GLU A 187 33.21 11.10 -12.12
C GLU A 187 32.21 11.41 -10.99
N ALA A 188 32.19 12.64 -10.47
CA ALA A 188 31.21 13.07 -9.50
C ALA A 188 29.79 13.03 -10.08
N GLU A 189 29.59 13.53 -11.30
CA GLU A 189 28.30 13.44 -11.99
C GLU A 189 27.87 11.99 -12.26
N ARG A 190 28.79 11.12 -12.64
CA ARG A 190 28.51 9.69 -12.84
C ARG A 190 28.08 9.03 -11.54
N ARG A 191 28.71 9.35 -10.41
CA ARG A 191 28.31 8.85 -9.08
C ARG A 191 26.92 9.34 -8.69
N VAL A 192 26.64 10.64 -8.83
CA VAL A 192 25.32 11.20 -8.54
C VAL A 192 24.23 10.57 -9.43
N ARG A 193 24.52 10.32 -10.71
CA ARG A 193 23.57 9.64 -11.61
C ARG A 193 23.31 8.19 -11.21
N LEU A 194 24.33 7.47 -10.73
CA LEU A 194 24.17 6.09 -10.25
C LEU A 194 23.37 6.06 -8.94
N GLU A 195 23.70 6.92 -7.97
CA GLU A 195 22.96 7.05 -6.71
C GLU A 195 21.48 7.39 -6.97
N ALA A 196 21.19 8.32 -7.89
CA ALA A 196 19.81 8.66 -8.26
C ALA A 196 19.05 7.50 -8.93
N LEU A 197 19.74 6.64 -9.69
CA LEU A 197 19.11 5.44 -10.28
C LEU A 197 18.83 4.39 -9.21
N GLU A 198 19.77 4.18 -8.28
CA GLU A 198 19.60 3.26 -7.15
C GLU A 198 18.46 3.71 -6.22
N GLU A 199 18.36 5.00 -5.91
CA GLU A 199 17.25 5.55 -5.12
C GLU A 199 15.90 5.34 -5.81
N ARG A 200 15.83 5.55 -7.13
CA ARG A 200 14.60 5.34 -7.90
C ARG A 200 14.19 3.87 -7.91
N ASP A 201 15.15 2.98 -8.10
CA ASP A 201 14.89 1.54 -8.16
C ASP A 201 14.50 1.01 -6.77
N ALA A 202 15.15 1.49 -5.70
CA ALA A 202 14.75 1.19 -4.32
C ALA A 202 13.32 1.69 -4.00
N ALA A 203 12.97 2.92 -4.40
CA ALA A 203 11.62 3.45 -4.25
C ALA A 203 10.58 2.64 -5.02
N ARG A 204 10.94 2.13 -6.22
CA ARG A 204 10.08 1.25 -7.01
C ARG A 204 9.87 -0.09 -6.32
N GLU A 205 10.92 -0.73 -5.83
CA GLU A 205 10.82 -2.00 -5.11
C GLU A 205 10.00 -1.87 -3.83
N ASP A 206 10.16 -0.78 -3.08
CA ASP A 206 9.35 -0.48 -1.90
C ASP A 206 7.86 -0.31 -2.29
N GLY A 207 7.59 0.37 -3.40
CA GLY A 207 6.25 0.49 -3.97
C GLY A 207 5.65 -0.87 -4.35
N GLU A 208 6.41 -1.70 -5.05
CA GLU A 208 5.98 -3.06 -5.44
C GLU A 208 5.76 -3.96 -4.22
N ARG A 209 6.60 -3.87 -3.19
CA ARG A 209 6.42 -4.57 -1.91
C ARG A 209 5.13 -4.13 -1.20
N ARG A 210 4.84 -2.82 -1.14
CA ARG A 210 3.60 -2.29 -0.56
C ARG A 210 2.36 -2.74 -1.33
N VAL A 211 2.41 -2.70 -2.67
CA VAL A 211 1.31 -3.19 -3.53
C VAL A 211 1.12 -4.70 -3.36
N GLY A 212 2.20 -5.47 -3.26
CA GLY A 212 2.15 -6.90 -2.97
C GLY A 212 1.49 -7.21 -1.62
N ALA A 213 1.87 -6.47 -0.57
CA ALA A 213 1.27 -6.60 0.76
C ALA A 213 -0.23 -6.23 0.76
N LEU A 214 -0.63 -5.16 0.07
CA LEU A 214 -2.04 -4.78 -0.06
C LEU A 214 -2.84 -5.83 -0.84
N ARG A 215 -2.30 -6.39 -1.92
CA ARG A 215 -2.94 -7.50 -2.66
C ARG A 215 -3.06 -8.78 -1.82
N ALA A 216 -2.07 -9.07 -0.99
CA ALA A 216 -2.14 -10.20 -0.05
C ALA A 216 -3.23 -9.98 1.00
N ARG A 217 -3.32 -8.78 1.59
CA ARG A 217 -4.39 -8.39 2.52
C ARG A 217 -5.78 -8.43 1.88
N LEU A 218 -5.90 -7.96 0.64
CA LEU A 218 -7.17 -8.04 -0.11
C LEU A 218 -7.60 -9.49 -0.33
N ARG A 219 -6.68 -10.36 -0.78
CA ARG A 219 -6.98 -11.80 -0.95
C ARG A 219 -7.34 -12.48 0.37
N ALA A 220 -6.67 -12.12 1.47
CA ALA A 220 -7.02 -12.63 2.79
C ALA A 220 -8.41 -12.16 3.23
N ALA A 221 -8.76 -10.91 2.99
CA ALA A 221 -10.09 -10.37 3.28
C ALA A 221 -11.19 -11.01 2.41
N GLU A 222 -10.90 -11.26 1.12
CA GLU A 222 -11.82 -11.97 0.21
C GLU A 222 -12.04 -13.43 0.62
N LEU A 223 -10.98 -14.13 1.04
CA LEU A 223 -11.08 -15.48 1.60
C LEU A 223 -11.95 -15.48 2.86
N HIS A 224 -11.69 -14.57 3.79
CA HIS A 224 -12.48 -14.44 5.02
C HIS A 224 -13.95 -14.10 4.74
N ALA A 225 -14.22 -13.21 3.78
CA ALA A 225 -15.58 -12.90 3.35
C ALA A 225 -16.28 -14.12 2.72
N SER A 226 -15.55 -14.95 1.96
CA SER A 226 -16.08 -16.17 1.37
C SER A 226 -16.35 -17.27 2.41
N GLU A 227 -15.53 -17.34 3.46
CA GLU A 227 -15.74 -18.22 4.61
C GLU A 227 -16.99 -17.79 5.39
N LEU A 228 -17.11 -16.50 5.73
CA LEU A 228 -18.27 -15.96 6.42
C LEU A 228 -19.56 -16.18 5.61
N ALA A 229 -19.51 -16.06 4.28
CA ALA A 229 -20.65 -16.36 3.41
C ALA A 229 -21.05 -17.85 3.49
N ARG A 230 -20.08 -18.77 3.49
CA ARG A 230 -20.34 -20.21 3.65
C ARG A 230 -20.90 -20.55 5.02
N GLU A 231 -20.39 -19.94 6.08
CA GLU A 231 -20.91 -20.08 7.44
C GLU A 231 -22.35 -19.59 7.53
N MET A 232 -22.65 -18.42 6.95
CA MET A 232 -24.02 -17.91 6.93
C MET A 232 -24.97 -18.81 6.15
N ASP A 233 -24.53 -19.41 5.04
CA ASP A 233 -25.32 -20.38 4.28
C ASP A 233 -25.47 -21.73 5.01
N ALA A 234 -24.51 -22.12 5.85
CA ALA A 234 -24.64 -23.27 6.74
C ALA A 234 -25.69 -23.00 7.83
N VAL A 235 -25.63 -21.84 8.49
CA VAL A 235 -26.62 -21.42 9.50
C VAL A 235 -28.03 -21.31 8.91
N ARG A 236 -28.17 -20.81 7.67
CA ARG A 236 -29.47 -20.78 6.98
C ARG A 236 -30.02 -22.18 6.70
N ARG A 237 -29.15 -23.11 6.30
CA ARG A 237 -29.53 -24.51 6.06
C ARG A 237 -29.94 -25.19 7.36
N GLU A 238 -29.17 -25.04 8.42
CA GLU A 238 -29.49 -25.56 9.75
C GLU A 238 -30.80 -24.96 10.29
N GLY A 239 -31.02 -23.66 10.09
CA GLY A 239 -32.28 -22.99 10.43
C GLY A 239 -33.47 -23.55 9.63
N ALA A 240 -33.30 -23.82 8.34
CA ALA A 240 -34.35 -24.43 7.51
C ALA A 240 -34.64 -25.88 7.92
N GLU A 241 -33.61 -26.66 8.26
CA GLU A 241 -33.74 -28.04 8.76
C GLU A 241 -34.44 -28.06 10.13
N ALA A 242 -34.07 -27.17 11.05
CA ALA A 242 -34.71 -27.02 12.34
C ALA A 242 -36.19 -26.63 12.20
N GLN A 243 -36.52 -25.75 11.25
CA GLN A 243 -37.90 -25.36 10.99
C GLN A 243 -38.72 -26.51 10.37
N GLN A 244 -38.12 -27.30 9.46
CA GLN A 244 -38.76 -28.50 8.92
C GLN A 244 -38.99 -29.56 10.02
N ALA A 245 -38.01 -29.77 10.91
CA ALA A 245 -38.13 -30.67 12.05
C ALA A 245 -39.24 -30.21 13.01
N ALA A 246 -39.34 -28.91 13.30
CA ALA A 246 -40.40 -28.34 14.13
C ALA A 246 -41.79 -28.55 13.51
N VAL A 247 -41.94 -28.34 12.19
CA VAL A 247 -43.20 -28.60 11.47
C VAL A 247 -43.54 -30.09 11.48
N ALA A 248 -42.56 -30.98 11.31
CA ALA A 248 -42.76 -32.42 11.39
C ALA A 248 -43.18 -32.87 12.79
N ALA A 249 -42.55 -32.33 13.84
CA ALA A 249 -42.89 -32.58 15.24
C ALA A 249 -44.32 -32.11 15.55
N ARG A 250 -44.71 -30.92 15.06
CA ARG A 250 -46.08 -30.41 15.23
C ARG A 250 -47.11 -31.32 14.56
N ARG A 251 -46.86 -31.77 13.32
CA ARG A 251 -47.74 -32.73 12.63
C ARG A 251 -47.77 -34.10 13.30
N ALA A 252 -46.70 -34.51 13.98
CA ALA A 252 -46.69 -35.73 14.77
C ALA A 252 -47.54 -35.58 16.04
N ALA A 253 -47.44 -34.43 16.71
CA ALA A 253 -48.28 -34.10 17.87
C ALA A 253 -49.77 -34.04 17.49
N GLU A 254 -50.12 -33.35 16.41
CA GLU A 254 -51.51 -33.28 15.91
C GLU A 254 -52.08 -34.68 15.57
N ARG A 255 -51.25 -35.58 15.00
CA ARG A 255 -51.65 -36.98 14.76
C ARG A 255 -51.83 -37.77 16.07
N ALA A 256 -50.99 -37.53 17.06
CA ALA A 256 -51.11 -38.18 18.37
C ALA A 256 -52.36 -37.70 19.13
N GLU A 257 -52.69 -36.41 19.04
CA GLU A 257 -53.91 -35.83 19.61
C GLU A 257 -55.17 -36.40 18.92
N ALA A 258 -55.18 -36.49 17.59
CA ALA A 258 -56.29 -37.10 16.86
C ALA A 258 -56.49 -38.58 17.26
N ALA A 259 -55.40 -39.35 17.35
CA ALA A 259 -55.47 -40.74 17.80
C ALA A 259 -55.93 -40.88 19.27
N ALA A 260 -55.61 -39.92 20.13
CA ALA A 260 -56.13 -39.88 21.50
C ALA A 260 -57.64 -39.58 21.53
N ALA A 261 -58.10 -38.62 20.72
CA ALA A 261 -59.52 -38.28 20.61
C ALA A 261 -60.34 -39.47 20.05
N ASP A 262 -59.83 -40.21 19.07
CA ASP A 262 -60.47 -41.41 18.55
C ASP A 262 -60.59 -42.51 19.63
N ARG A 263 -59.55 -42.70 20.44
CA ARG A 263 -59.59 -43.64 21.58
C ARG A 263 -60.59 -43.20 22.64
N GLU A 264 -60.67 -41.91 22.95
CA GLU A 264 -61.68 -41.38 23.87
C GLU A 264 -63.10 -41.60 23.35
N ALA A 265 -63.34 -41.41 22.05
CA ALA A 265 -64.62 -41.69 21.42
C ALA A 265 -64.98 -43.18 21.45
N GLU A 266 -64.01 -44.07 21.21
CA GLU A 266 -64.21 -45.53 21.31
C GLU A 266 -64.53 -45.95 22.75
N LEU A 267 -63.82 -45.40 23.75
CA LEU A 267 -64.09 -45.67 25.16
C LEU A 267 -65.47 -45.15 25.58
N ALA A 268 -65.87 -43.96 25.12
CA ALA A 268 -67.20 -43.41 25.37
C ALA A 268 -68.30 -44.29 24.77
N ALA A 269 -68.11 -44.80 23.54
CA ALA A 269 -69.04 -45.73 22.91
C ALA A 269 -69.14 -47.07 23.68
N ARG A 270 -68.00 -47.61 24.14
CA ARG A 270 -67.98 -48.83 24.98
C ARG A 270 -68.70 -48.64 26.30
N LEU A 271 -68.49 -47.50 26.98
CA LEU A 271 -69.20 -47.19 28.22
C LEU A 271 -70.71 -47.06 27.99
N SER A 272 -71.13 -46.38 26.92
CA SER A 272 -72.56 -46.28 26.58
C SER A 272 -73.20 -47.63 26.26
N ALA A 273 -72.46 -48.56 25.65
CA ALA A 273 -72.93 -49.92 25.40
C ALA A 273 -73.07 -50.71 26.71
N LEU A 274 -72.09 -50.62 27.61
CA LEU A 274 -72.14 -51.25 28.93
C LEU A 274 -73.29 -50.70 29.79
N ASP A 275 -73.56 -49.39 29.73
CA ASP A 275 -74.70 -48.78 30.43
C ASP A 275 -76.05 -49.29 29.88
N ALA A 276 -76.15 -49.52 28.56
CA ALA A 276 -77.34 -50.11 27.96
C ALA A 276 -77.52 -51.58 28.39
N GLU A 277 -76.44 -52.37 28.39
CA GLU A 277 -76.46 -53.75 28.89
C GLU A 277 -76.84 -53.82 30.37
N ALA A 278 -76.31 -52.90 31.20
CA ALA A 278 -76.68 -52.79 32.60
C ALA A 278 -78.16 -52.43 32.78
N GLY A 279 -78.71 -51.56 31.92
CA GLY A 279 -80.14 -51.24 31.84
C GLY A 279 -81.00 -52.48 31.55
N ASP A 280 -80.65 -53.25 30.51
CA ASP A 280 -81.34 -54.48 30.12
C ASP A 280 -81.32 -55.55 31.22
N VAL A 281 -80.18 -55.69 31.91
CA VAL A 281 -80.05 -56.60 33.07
C VAL A 281 -80.94 -56.13 34.22
N GLY A 282 -81.01 -54.82 34.47
CA GLY A 282 -81.91 -54.22 35.46
C GLY A 282 -83.38 -54.51 35.18
N GLU A 283 -83.82 -54.37 33.93
CA GLU A 283 -85.20 -54.68 33.50
C GLU A 283 -85.51 -56.18 33.65
N ARG A 284 -84.58 -57.07 33.27
CA ARG A 284 -84.73 -58.52 33.46
C ARG A 284 -84.87 -58.91 34.92
N LEU A 285 -84.05 -58.33 35.82
CA LEU A 285 -84.14 -58.58 37.26
C LEU A 285 -85.47 -58.08 37.84
N ALA A 286 -85.98 -56.93 37.36
CA ALA A 286 -87.28 -56.41 37.79
C ALA A 286 -88.44 -57.32 37.34
N ALA A 287 -88.38 -57.86 36.11
CA ALA A 287 -89.37 -58.82 35.60
C ALA A 287 -89.34 -60.15 36.38
N GLU A 288 -88.14 -60.66 36.69
CA GLU A 288 -87.97 -61.89 37.48
C GLU A 288 -88.52 -61.74 38.91
N ARG A 289 -88.27 -60.61 39.57
CA ARG A 289 -88.83 -60.33 40.90
C ARG A 289 -90.37 -60.34 40.90
N ARG A 290 -91.00 -59.75 39.87
CA ARG A 290 -92.47 -59.78 39.72
C ARG A 290 -92.99 -61.20 39.52
N ALA A 291 -92.36 -61.97 38.64
CA ALA A 291 -92.72 -63.37 38.40
C ALA A 291 -92.61 -64.22 39.69
N ARG A 292 -91.58 -63.96 40.51
CA ARG A 292 -91.42 -64.61 41.81
C ARG A 292 -92.51 -64.23 42.81
N GLU A 293 -92.84 -62.95 42.92
CA GLU A 293 -93.93 -62.51 43.80
C GLU A 293 -95.27 -63.15 43.39
N GLU A 294 -95.53 -63.26 42.09
CA GLU A 294 -96.71 -63.94 41.55
C GLU A 294 -96.70 -65.44 41.88
N ALA A 295 -95.58 -66.13 41.68
CA ALA A 295 -95.43 -67.54 42.04
C ALA A 295 -95.60 -67.78 43.56
N GLN A 296 -95.10 -66.88 44.40
CA GLN A 296 -95.28 -66.96 45.86
C GLN A 296 -96.73 -66.76 46.28
N ARG A 297 -97.46 -65.82 45.64
CA ARG A 297 -98.90 -65.64 45.87
C ARG A 297 -99.69 -66.88 45.43
N ALA A 298 -99.35 -67.47 44.29
CA ALA A 298 -99.97 -68.70 43.82
C ALA A 298 -99.74 -69.86 44.80
N LEU A 299 -98.50 -70.03 45.31
CA LEU A 299 -98.21 -71.05 46.32
C LEU A 299 -99.00 -70.83 47.62
N ALA A 300 -99.13 -69.57 48.08
CA ALA A 300 -99.92 -69.25 49.26
C ALA A 300 -101.40 -69.64 49.06
N ALA A 301 -101.98 -69.30 47.91
CA ALA A 301 -103.36 -69.66 47.58
C ALA A 301 -103.58 -71.19 47.54
N GLU A 302 -102.63 -71.95 46.99
CA GLU A 302 -102.72 -73.42 47.00
C GLU A 302 -102.59 -74.00 48.41
N ARG A 303 -101.77 -73.42 49.30
CA ARG A 303 -101.72 -73.83 50.72
C ARG A 303 -103.04 -73.61 51.43
N ASP A 304 -103.66 -72.46 51.21
CA ASP A 304 -104.96 -72.14 51.79
C ASP A 304 -106.06 -73.09 51.26
N ARG A 305 -105.98 -73.46 49.97
CA ARG A 305 -106.86 -74.45 49.36
C ARG A 305 -106.71 -75.84 49.97
N VAL A 306 -105.46 -76.32 50.17
CA VAL A 306 -105.20 -77.59 50.87
C VAL A 306 -105.78 -77.56 52.27
N ALA A 307 -105.51 -76.50 53.05
CA ALA A 307 -106.02 -76.38 54.42
C ALA A 307 -107.56 -76.38 54.47
N SER A 308 -108.22 -75.71 53.51
CA SER A 308 -109.68 -75.69 53.39
C SER A 308 -110.26 -77.08 53.09
N LEU A 309 -109.66 -77.80 52.14
CA LEU A 309 -110.07 -79.15 51.75
C LEU A 309 -109.80 -80.18 52.86
N GLU A 310 -108.69 -80.07 53.60
CA GLU A 310 -108.37 -80.93 54.75
C GLU A 310 -109.45 -80.79 55.83
N ALA A 311 -109.80 -79.54 56.17
CA ALA A 311 -110.87 -79.26 57.12
C ALA A 311 -112.25 -79.73 56.61
N GLU A 312 -112.50 -79.71 55.30
CA GLU A 312 -113.75 -80.25 54.72
C GLU A 312 -113.81 -81.78 54.82
N VAL A 313 -112.71 -82.48 54.53
CA VAL A 313 -112.62 -83.93 54.68
C VAL A 313 -112.78 -84.34 56.14
N GLU A 314 -112.15 -83.63 57.07
CA GLU A 314 -112.27 -83.91 58.51
C GLU A 314 -113.71 -83.71 59.02
N ARG A 315 -114.36 -82.59 58.63
CA ARG A 315 -115.78 -82.36 58.95
C ARG A 315 -116.69 -83.45 58.40
N ARG A 316 -116.47 -83.89 57.15
CA ARG A 316 -117.30 -84.94 56.53
C ARG A 316 -117.01 -86.32 57.08
N ALA A 317 -115.77 -86.61 57.48
CA ALA A 317 -115.42 -87.85 58.17
C ALA A 317 -116.13 -87.94 59.52
N ALA A 318 -116.17 -86.83 60.28
CA ALA A 318 -116.94 -86.74 61.52
C ALA A 318 -118.45 -86.94 61.29
N LEU A 319 -119.03 -86.33 60.25
CA LEU A 319 -120.43 -86.56 59.87
C LEU A 319 -120.68 -88.03 59.51
N ALA A 320 -119.82 -88.66 58.72
CA ALA A 320 -119.94 -90.07 58.35
C ALA A 320 -119.83 -90.99 59.57
N SER A 321 -118.95 -90.70 60.54
CA SER A 321 -118.90 -91.44 61.81
C SER A 321 -120.15 -91.26 62.66
N GLY A 322 -120.74 -90.05 62.67
CA GLY A 322 -122.02 -89.79 63.34
C GLY A 322 -123.16 -90.61 62.75
N VAL A 323 -123.30 -90.61 61.42
CA VAL A 323 -124.31 -91.42 60.71
C VAL A 323 -124.12 -92.92 60.96
N ARG A 324 -122.87 -93.41 61.03
CA ARG A 324 -122.59 -94.82 61.40
C ARG A 324 -123.05 -95.14 62.82
N ALA A 325 -122.76 -94.26 63.78
CA ALA A 325 -123.19 -94.46 65.16
C ALA A 325 -124.73 -94.46 65.27
N GLU A 326 -125.41 -93.53 64.59
CA GLU A 326 -126.87 -93.51 64.49
C GLU A 326 -127.43 -94.80 63.86
N LEU A 327 -126.78 -95.32 62.80
CA LEU A 327 -127.15 -96.60 62.18
C LEU A 327 -126.99 -97.79 63.14
N GLU A 328 -125.93 -97.83 63.93
CA GLU A 328 -125.69 -98.88 64.92
C GLU A 328 -126.73 -98.83 66.04
N GLU A 329 -127.06 -97.64 66.53
CA GLU A 329 -128.11 -97.42 67.53
C GLU A 329 -129.48 -97.86 67.00
N LEU A 330 -129.87 -97.40 65.80
CA LEU A 330 -131.14 -97.78 65.18
C LEU A 330 -131.25 -99.28 64.91
N ARG A 331 -130.13 -99.96 64.57
CA ARG A 331 -130.10 -101.43 64.43
C ARG A 331 -130.31 -102.13 65.76
N ALA A 332 -129.71 -101.63 66.85
CA ALA A 332 -129.91 -102.15 68.19
C ALA A 332 -131.36 -101.95 68.67
N ASP A 333 -131.95 -100.77 68.43
CA ASP A 333 -133.36 -100.50 68.72
C ASP A 333 -134.30 -101.39 67.90
N LEU A 334 -134.00 -101.58 66.62
CA LEU A 334 -134.76 -102.49 65.77
C LEU A 334 -134.66 -103.96 66.22
N ALA A 335 -133.50 -104.39 66.73
CA ALA A 335 -133.34 -105.70 67.34
C ALA A 335 -134.21 -105.83 68.61
N ARG A 336 -134.22 -104.80 69.48
CA ARG A 336 -135.07 -104.74 70.68
C ARG A 336 -136.56 -104.82 70.33
N VAL A 337 -137.02 -104.02 69.37
CA VAL A 337 -138.43 -104.04 68.91
C VAL A 337 -138.82 -105.40 68.34
N ARG A 338 -137.89 -106.12 67.68
CA ARG A 338 -138.14 -107.49 67.19
C ARG A 338 -138.25 -108.50 68.33
N GLU A 339 -137.39 -108.39 69.35
CA GLU A 339 -137.46 -109.23 70.55
C GLU A 339 -138.76 -108.98 71.33
N GLU A 340 -139.15 -107.73 71.52
CA GLU A 340 -140.43 -107.33 72.14
C GLU A 340 -141.64 -107.85 71.34
N ALA A 341 -141.59 -107.74 70.01
CA ALA A 341 -142.64 -108.27 69.13
C ALA A 341 -142.73 -109.81 69.15
N ALA A 342 -141.64 -110.51 69.45
CA ALA A 342 -141.61 -111.97 69.59
C ALA A 342 -142.12 -112.44 70.97
N ALA A 343 -142.05 -111.59 72.00
CA ALA A 343 -142.41 -111.91 73.38
C ALA A 343 -143.88 -111.60 73.75
N GLY A 344 -144.58 -110.70 73.03
CA GLY A 344 -145.91 -110.20 73.40
C GLY A 344 -147.08 -110.63 72.49
N GLY A 345 -148.15 -111.16 73.08
CA GLY A 345 -149.32 -111.75 72.38
C GLY A 345 -150.48 -110.82 72.01
N GLY A 346 -150.28 -109.51 71.75
CA GLY A 346 -151.40 -108.60 71.43
C GLY A 346 -151.07 -107.34 70.62
N GLU A 347 -149.86 -106.78 70.76
CA GLU A 347 -149.43 -105.53 70.10
C GLU A 347 -148.54 -105.76 68.85
N ALA A 348 -148.57 -106.97 68.30
CA ALA A 348 -147.64 -107.41 67.27
C ALA A 348 -147.78 -106.65 65.93
N THR A 349 -148.91 -106.01 65.64
CA THR A 349 -149.11 -105.22 64.42
C THR A 349 -148.45 -103.85 64.48
N GLU A 350 -148.51 -103.17 65.64
CA GLU A 350 -147.88 -101.86 65.84
C GLU A 350 -146.36 -101.98 65.87
N LEU A 351 -145.83 -102.99 66.57
CA LEU A 351 -144.39 -103.28 66.59
C LEU A 351 -143.85 -103.67 65.21
N ARG A 352 -144.64 -104.36 64.37
CA ARG A 352 -144.28 -104.62 62.96
C ARG A 352 -144.23 -103.34 62.12
N ALA A 353 -145.14 -102.39 62.35
CA ALA A 353 -145.12 -101.10 61.67
C ALA A 353 -143.90 -100.26 62.11
N VAL A 354 -143.59 -100.22 63.41
CA VAL A 354 -142.38 -99.57 63.94
C VAL A 354 -141.12 -100.22 63.38
N ALA A 355 -141.04 -101.56 63.35
CA ALA A 355 -139.90 -102.27 62.76
C ALA A 355 -139.79 -102.09 61.23
N ALA A 356 -140.88 -101.80 60.52
CA ALA A 356 -140.84 -101.45 59.10
C ALA A 356 -140.35 -100.01 58.90
N GLY A 357 -140.79 -99.06 59.74
CA GLY A 357 -140.31 -97.68 59.77
C GLY A 357 -138.82 -97.59 60.10
N LEU A 358 -138.35 -98.32 61.13
CA LEU A 358 -136.93 -98.38 61.49
C LEU A 358 -136.08 -99.01 60.38
N ARG A 359 -136.59 -100.05 59.69
CA ARG A 359 -135.91 -100.63 58.50
C ARG A 359 -135.76 -99.61 57.37
N ALA A 360 -136.83 -98.89 57.04
CA ALA A 360 -136.79 -97.87 56.00
C ALA A 360 -135.81 -96.74 56.35
N ARG A 361 -135.75 -96.34 57.63
CA ARG A 361 -134.80 -95.33 58.11
C ARG A 361 -133.35 -95.83 58.08
N ILE A 362 -133.09 -97.07 58.46
CA ILE A 362 -131.76 -97.70 58.35
C ILE A 362 -131.32 -97.76 56.88
N GLU A 363 -132.18 -98.18 55.96
CA GLU A 363 -131.83 -98.22 54.53
C GLU A 363 -131.56 -96.82 53.95
N GLU A 364 -132.30 -95.80 54.41
CA GLU A 364 -132.07 -94.40 54.04
C GLU A 364 -130.72 -93.90 54.54
N LEU A 365 -130.40 -94.16 55.82
CA LEU A 365 -129.13 -93.77 56.41
C LEU A 365 -127.96 -94.56 55.82
N GLU A 366 -128.10 -95.84 55.47
CA GLU A 366 -127.07 -96.62 54.78
C GLU A 366 -126.80 -96.11 53.35
N ARG A 367 -127.84 -95.63 52.66
CA ARG A 367 -127.69 -94.94 51.36
C ARG A 367 -126.98 -93.60 51.55
N GLY A 368 -127.36 -92.83 52.58
CA GLY A 368 -126.67 -91.60 52.95
C GLY A 368 -125.20 -91.82 53.33
N GLU A 369 -124.92 -92.88 54.08
CA GLU A 369 -123.57 -93.25 54.51
C GLU A 369 -122.68 -93.65 53.32
N ARG A 370 -123.22 -94.45 52.38
CA ARG A 370 -122.52 -94.82 51.15
C ARG A 370 -122.22 -93.59 50.29
N ALA A 371 -123.19 -92.71 50.09
CA ALA A 371 -122.99 -91.45 49.38
C ALA A 371 -121.94 -90.55 50.06
N ALA A 372 -121.94 -90.49 51.40
CA ALA A 372 -120.95 -89.74 52.17
C ALA A 372 -119.54 -90.34 52.05
N ARG A 373 -119.40 -91.67 52.00
CA ARG A 373 -118.11 -92.36 51.76
C ARG A 373 -117.57 -92.08 50.36
N GLU A 374 -118.40 -92.21 49.32
CA GLU A 374 -118.00 -91.91 47.94
C GLU A 374 -117.58 -90.44 47.77
N GLU A 375 -118.27 -89.52 48.44
CA GLU A 375 -117.92 -88.11 48.45
C GLU A 375 -116.62 -87.84 49.23
N LEU A 376 -116.39 -88.54 50.35
CA LEU A 376 -115.12 -88.50 51.09
C LEU A 376 -113.95 -89.01 50.23
N GLU A 377 -114.13 -90.12 49.51
CA GLU A 377 -113.13 -90.66 48.58
C GLU A 377 -112.84 -89.68 47.44
N ARG A 378 -113.87 -89.03 46.87
CA ARG A 378 -113.70 -87.99 45.85
C ARG A 378 -112.90 -86.79 46.37
N ARG A 379 -113.17 -86.33 47.59
CA ARG A 379 -112.45 -85.19 48.20
C ARG A 379 -111.04 -85.57 48.68
N ALA A 380 -110.82 -86.79 49.12
CA ALA A 380 -109.48 -87.31 49.41
C ALA A 380 -108.62 -87.35 48.14
N ALA A 381 -109.18 -87.82 47.02
CA ALA A 381 -108.49 -87.78 45.73
C ALA A 381 -108.25 -86.34 45.22
N GLU A 382 -109.16 -85.40 45.48
CA GLU A 382 -108.94 -83.98 45.20
C GLU A 382 -107.79 -83.41 46.05
N LEU A 383 -107.76 -83.72 47.35
CA LEU A 383 -106.67 -83.35 48.26
C LEU A 383 -105.31 -83.86 47.81
N GLU A 384 -105.22 -85.13 47.39
CA GLU A 384 -103.97 -85.70 46.89
C GLU A 384 -103.47 -84.99 45.63
N ARG A 385 -104.37 -84.64 44.71
CA ARG A 385 -104.00 -83.85 43.51
C ARG A 385 -103.49 -82.46 43.88
N VAL A 386 -104.15 -81.77 44.81
CA VAL A 386 -103.72 -80.43 45.24
C VAL A 386 -102.41 -80.50 46.03
N ARG A 387 -102.18 -81.53 46.85
CA ARG A 387 -100.89 -81.78 47.53
C ARG A 387 -99.76 -82.03 46.53
N ALA A 388 -99.99 -82.83 45.50
CA ALA A 388 -99.02 -83.05 44.43
C ALA A 388 -98.71 -81.74 43.66
N ALA A 389 -99.72 -80.91 43.38
CA ALA A 389 -99.53 -79.60 42.77
C ALA A 389 -98.72 -78.65 43.69
N LEU A 390 -98.98 -78.66 45.00
CA LEU A 390 -98.24 -77.89 45.99
C LEU A 390 -96.77 -78.33 46.07
N GLU A 391 -96.49 -79.63 46.02
CA GLU A 391 -95.13 -80.17 45.98
C GLU A 391 -94.39 -79.76 44.70
N GLY A 392 -95.07 -79.81 43.54
CA GLY A 392 -94.55 -79.28 42.28
C GLY A 392 -94.17 -77.80 42.37
N ALA A 393 -95.08 -76.96 42.88
CA ALA A 393 -94.84 -75.53 43.06
C ALA A 393 -93.71 -75.23 44.08
N ARG A 394 -93.55 -76.07 45.12
CA ARG A 394 -92.41 -75.97 46.06
C ARG A 394 -91.09 -76.28 45.38
N ALA A 395 -91.03 -77.32 44.54
CA ALA A 395 -89.83 -77.68 43.79
C ALA A 395 -89.43 -76.57 42.81
N GLU A 396 -90.39 -75.98 42.08
CA GLU A 396 -90.14 -74.83 41.20
C GLU A 396 -89.56 -73.63 41.97
N LEU A 397 -90.08 -73.34 43.17
CA LEU A 397 -89.56 -72.25 44.02
C LEU A 397 -88.13 -72.49 44.52
N VAL A 398 -87.74 -73.75 44.75
CA VAL A 398 -86.35 -74.10 45.09
C VAL A 398 -85.44 -73.84 43.90
N MET A 399 -85.82 -74.29 42.70
CA MET A 399 -85.05 -74.03 41.49
C MET A 399 -84.88 -72.53 41.21
N VAL A 400 -85.94 -71.73 41.37
CA VAL A 400 -85.87 -70.26 41.23
C VAL A 400 -84.86 -69.68 42.22
N ARG A 401 -84.89 -70.09 43.50
CA ARG A 401 -83.94 -69.61 44.52
C ARG A 401 -82.50 -69.99 44.21
N GLU A 402 -82.25 -71.19 43.69
CA GLU A 402 -80.91 -71.60 43.27
C GLU A 402 -80.41 -70.77 42.09
N THR A 403 -81.26 -70.50 41.10
CA THR A 403 -80.91 -69.64 39.96
C THR A 403 -80.65 -68.19 40.37
N GLU A 404 -81.40 -67.65 41.34
CA GLU A 404 -81.16 -66.33 41.91
C GLU A 404 -79.86 -66.29 42.72
N ALA A 405 -79.57 -67.33 43.49
CA ALA A 405 -78.31 -67.43 44.23
C ALA A 405 -77.11 -67.43 43.27
N ALA A 406 -77.20 -68.18 42.17
CA ALA A 406 -76.20 -68.18 41.11
C ALA A 406 -76.06 -66.80 40.43
N ARG A 407 -77.18 -66.13 40.11
CA ARG A 407 -77.16 -64.77 39.53
C ARG A 407 -76.60 -63.72 40.49
N ALA A 408 -76.94 -63.80 41.77
CA ALA A 408 -76.40 -62.91 42.80
C ALA A 408 -74.89 -63.12 43.00
N ALA A 409 -74.40 -64.36 42.85
CA ALA A 409 -72.96 -64.64 42.83
C ALA A 409 -72.29 -64.02 41.59
N ALA A 410 -72.88 -64.17 40.40
CA ALA A 410 -72.38 -63.58 39.16
C ALA A 410 -72.37 -62.04 39.21
N LEU A 411 -73.40 -61.40 39.78
CA LEU A 411 -73.42 -59.94 39.97
C LEU A 411 -72.30 -59.47 40.92
N ARG A 412 -72.06 -60.18 42.02
CA ARG A 412 -70.94 -59.86 42.93
C ARG A 412 -69.59 -60.03 42.27
N GLU A 413 -69.44 -61.01 41.38
CA GLU A 413 -68.21 -61.20 40.59
C GLU A 413 -68.04 -60.08 39.56
N ALA A 414 -69.11 -59.66 38.87
CA ALA A 414 -69.10 -58.52 37.97
C ALA A 414 -68.79 -57.19 38.70
N GLU A 415 -69.32 -56.98 39.90
CA GLU A 415 -69.01 -55.82 40.73
C GLU A 415 -67.53 -55.79 41.12
N ARG A 416 -66.95 -56.94 41.53
CA ARG A 416 -65.51 -57.03 41.80
C ARG A 416 -64.67 -56.73 40.56
N ALA A 417 -65.04 -57.29 39.41
CA ALA A 417 -64.36 -57.00 38.15
C ALA A 417 -64.45 -55.52 37.77
N ALA A 418 -65.61 -54.88 37.97
CA ALA A 418 -65.76 -53.45 37.74
C ALA A 418 -64.91 -52.61 38.71
N ASP A 419 -64.83 -53.00 39.98
CA ASP A 419 -63.96 -52.33 40.96
C ASP A 419 -62.47 -52.52 40.65
N ASP A 420 -62.07 -53.69 40.16
CA ASP A 420 -60.70 -53.93 39.70
C ASP A 420 -60.37 -53.05 38.48
N VAL A 421 -61.27 -52.97 37.49
CA VAL A 421 -61.12 -52.04 36.34
C VAL A 421 -61.05 -50.57 36.80
N ARG A 422 -61.83 -50.17 37.81
CA ARG A 422 -61.74 -48.81 38.39
C ARG A 422 -60.40 -48.57 39.07
N ARG A 423 -59.85 -49.55 39.79
CA ARG A 423 -58.50 -49.45 40.39
C ARG A 423 -57.43 -49.34 39.31
N GLU A 424 -57.46 -50.19 38.29
CA GLU A 424 -56.52 -50.14 37.17
C GLU A 424 -56.60 -48.79 36.44
N ALA A 425 -57.80 -48.27 36.19
CA ALA A 425 -57.99 -46.94 35.60
C ALA A 425 -57.42 -45.82 36.49
N ALA A 426 -57.58 -45.91 37.81
CA ALA A 426 -56.99 -44.95 38.75
C ALA A 426 -55.46 -45.02 38.78
N GLU A 427 -54.88 -46.23 38.71
CA GLU A 427 -53.44 -46.43 38.60
C GLU A 427 -52.87 -45.89 37.29
N LEU A 428 -53.55 -46.13 36.16
CA LEU A 428 -53.16 -45.57 34.87
C LEU A 428 -53.20 -44.04 34.87
N ARG A 429 -54.23 -43.43 35.49
CA ARG A 429 -54.29 -41.97 35.67
C ARG A 429 -53.11 -41.45 36.48
N ARG A 430 -52.77 -42.10 37.59
CA ARG A 430 -51.59 -41.76 38.39
C ARG A 430 -50.30 -41.87 37.57
N ARG A 431 -50.11 -42.95 36.80
CA ARG A 431 -48.95 -43.11 35.92
C ARG A 431 -48.85 -42.00 34.87
N VAL A 432 -49.97 -41.61 34.26
CA VAL A 432 -50.01 -40.49 33.29
C VAL A 432 -49.71 -39.15 33.97
N GLU A 433 -50.20 -38.92 35.19
CA GLU A 433 -49.87 -37.73 35.96
C GLU A 433 -48.39 -37.70 36.37
N ASP A 434 -47.82 -38.84 36.77
CA ASP A 434 -46.40 -38.98 37.09
C ASP A 434 -45.52 -38.78 35.85
N GLU A 435 -45.91 -39.31 34.68
CA GLU A 435 -45.21 -39.06 33.42
C GLU A 435 -45.29 -37.59 33.01
N ARG A 436 -46.44 -36.92 33.21
CA ARG A 436 -46.57 -35.47 32.99
C ARG A 436 -45.64 -34.70 33.91
N ARG A 437 -45.56 -35.05 35.19
CA ARG A 437 -44.62 -34.43 36.15
C ARG A 437 -43.17 -34.61 35.71
N ARG A 438 -42.78 -35.84 35.35
CA ARG A 438 -41.43 -36.11 34.82
C ARG A 438 -41.13 -35.32 33.55
N ARG A 439 -42.09 -35.19 32.63
CA ARG A 439 -41.91 -34.35 31.43
C ARG A 439 -41.74 -32.88 31.79
N PHE A 440 -42.53 -32.36 32.73
CA PHE A 440 -42.36 -30.99 33.23
C PHE A 440 -41.02 -30.79 33.93
N GLU A 441 -40.55 -31.76 34.72
CA GLU A 441 -39.23 -31.72 35.36
C GLU A 441 -38.11 -31.70 34.31
N VAL A 442 -38.15 -32.60 33.32
CA VAL A 442 -37.17 -32.64 32.22
C VAL A 442 -37.23 -31.37 31.36
N GLU A 443 -38.43 -30.85 31.06
CA GLU A 443 -38.57 -29.57 30.35
C GLU A 443 -38.02 -28.39 31.16
N ALA A 444 -38.20 -28.39 32.49
CA ALA A 444 -37.64 -27.37 33.36
C ALA A 444 -36.10 -27.46 33.43
N GLU A 445 -35.55 -28.68 33.50
CA GLU A 445 -34.11 -28.93 33.43
C GLU A 445 -33.52 -28.45 32.09
N LEU A 446 -34.14 -28.82 30.97
CA LEU A 446 -33.72 -28.37 29.63
C LEU A 446 -33.81 -26.85 29.48
N ARG A 447 -34.84 -26.20 30.05
CA ARG A 447 -34.92 -24.74 30.08
C ARG A 447 -33.81 -24.11 30.92
N ALA A 448 -33.52 -24.66 32.09
CA ALA A 448 -32.44 -24.18 32.95
C ALA A 448 -31.07 -24.40 32.30
N GLU A 449 -30.87 -25.48 31.55
CA GLU A 449 -29.66 -25.72 30.75
C GLU A 449 -29.55 -24.75 29.58
N LEU A 450 -30.65 -24.46 28.88
CA LEU A 450 -30.68 -23.46 27.83
C LEU A 450 -30.35 -22.07 28.38
N GLU A 451 -30.95 -21.66 29.50
CA GLU A 451 -30.63 -20.40 30.18
C GLU A 451 -29.15 -20.34 30.58
N ARG A 452 -28.60 -21.40 31.18
CA ARG A 452 -27.15 -21.49 31.49
C ARG A 452 -26.28 -21.38 30.24
N SER A 453 -26.64 -22.04 29.15
CA SER A 453 -25.90 -21.96 27.88
C SER A 453 -25.98 -20.57 27.27
N GLN A 454 -27.12 -19.87 27.39
CA GLN A 454 -27.29 -18.50 26.93
C GLN A 454 -26.48 -17.51 27.78
N GLU A 455 -26.45 -17.69 29.10
CA GLU A 455 -25.61 -16.91 30.00
C GLU A 455 -24.12 -17.14 29.71
N GLU A 456 -23.72 -18.38 29.44
CA GLU A 456 -22.35 -18.74 29.10
C GLU A 456 -21.93 -18.16 27.74
N LEU A 457 -22.79 -18.28 26.71
CA LEU A 457 -22.58 -17.66 25.41
C LEU A 457 -22.55 -16.13 25.52
N GLY A 458 -23.45 -15.54 26.31
CA GLY A 458 -23.48 -14.11 26.60
C GLY A 458 -22.20 -13.65 27.29
N SER A 459 -21.68 -14.43 28.25
CA SER A 459 -20.42 -14.16 28.94
C SER A 459 -19.22 -14.26 28.00
N ARG A 460 -19.17 -15.29 27.14
CA ARG A 460 -18.11 -15.45 26.12
C ARG A 460 -18.15 -14.33 25.10
N LEU A 461 -19.34 -13.90 24.67
CA LEU A 461 -19.52 -12.83 23.70
C LEU A 461 -19.15 -11.48 24.32
N ALA A 462 -19.53 -11.22 25.57
CA ALA A 462 -19.10 -10.03 26.30
C ALA A 462 -17.58 -9.98 26.51
N LEU A 463 -16.95 -11.13 26.77
CA LEU A 463 -15.49 -11.25 26.90
C LEU A 463 -14.80 -11.01 25.54
N ALA A 464 -15.32 -11.61 24.46
CA ALA A 464 -14.83 -11.39 23.10
C ALA A 464 -15.02 -9.94 22.63
N GLU A 465 -16.16 -9.31 22.93
CA GLU A 465 -16.35 -7.88 22.69
C GLU A 465 -15.39 -7.03 23.52
N GLY A 466 -15.15 -7.41 24.78
CA GLY A 466 -14.19 -6.75 25.66
C GLY A 466 -12.77 -6.81 25.09
N THR A 467 -12.33 -7.99 24.63
CA THR A 467 -11.01 -8.16 24.02
C THR A 467 -10.89 -7.43 22.68
N LEU A 468 -11.92 -7.46 21.83
CA LEU A 468 -11.93 -6.71 20.57
C LEU A 468 -11.92 -5.19 20.81
N ARG A 469 -12.67 -4.69 21.80
CA ARG A 469 -12.63 -3.27 22.19
C ARG A 469 -11.26 -2.88 22.74
N ALA A 470 -10.63 -3.74 23.54
CA ALA A 470 -9.28 -3.52 24.05
C ALA A 470 -8.24 -3.52 22.91
N GLN A 471 -8.35 -4.44 21.96
CA GLN A 471 -7.51 -4.50 20.76
C GLN A 471 -7.68 -3.25 19.90
N LEU A 472 -8.92 -2.84 19.60
CA LEU A 472 -9.21 -1.60 18.87
C LEU A 472 -8.68 -0.36 19.60
N ALA A 473 -8.79 -0.31 20.94
CA ALA A 473 -8.22 0.78 21.72
C ALA A 473 -6.69 0.79 21.68
N ALA A 474 -6.05 -0.39 21.72
CA ALA A 474 -4.60 -0.53 21.59
C ALA A 474 -4.13 -0.14 20.19
N GLU A 475 -4.82 -0.57 19.12
CA GLU A 475 -4.52 -0.17 17.75
C GLU A 475 -4.71 1.32 17.55
N ARG A 476 -5.77 1.93 18.08
CA ARG A 476 -5.97 3.39 18.04
C ARG A 476 -4.83 4.15 18.72
N ARG A 477 -4.39 3.71 19.91
CA ARG A 477 -3.24 4.30 20.58
C ARG A 477 -1.96 4.13 19.77
N ALA A 478 -1.72 2.96 19.20
CA ALA A 478 -0.57 2.73 18.33
C ALA A 478 -0.61 3.62 17.07
N PHE A 479 -1.78 3.87 16.49
CA PHE A 479 -1.95 4.81 15.39
C PHE A 479 -1.75 6.26 15.82
N GLU A 480 -2.21 6.66 17.00
CA GLU A 480 -1.98 8.00 17.57
C GLU A 480 -0.47 8.21 17.88
N GLU A 481 0.22 7.20 18.40
CA GLU A 481 1.67 7.20 18.60
C GLU A 481 2.42 7.30 17.26
N GLN A 482 1.99 6.55 16.25
CA GLN A 482 2.55 6.66 14.89
C GLN A 482 2.28 8.04 14.29
N ALA A 483 1.08 8.59 14.45
CA ALA A 483 0.74 9.92 13.95
C ALA A 483 1.58 11.01 14.63
N THR A 484 1.74 10.96 15.94
CA THR A 484 2.60 11.91 16.67
C THR A 484 4.09 11.74 16.32
N ALA A 485 4.56 10.52 16.04
CA ALA A 485 5.92 10.29 15.53
C ALA A 485 6.09 10.86 14.10
N ILE A 486 5.10 10.71 13.23
CA ILE A 486 5.09 11.31 11.88
C ILE A 486 5.05 12.84 11.99
N GLU A 487 4.26 13.41 12.89
CA GLU A 487 4.22 14.86 13.11
C GLU A 487 5.54 15.39 13.68
N ARG A 488 6.20 14.65 14.57
CA ARG A 488 7.52 15.00 15.10
C ARG A 488 8.57 15.00 14.00
N THR A 489 8.63 13.93 13.20
CA THR A 489 9.55 13.84 12.06
C THR A 489 9.25 14.88 10.99
N ALA A 490 7.98 15.18 10.72
CA ALA A 490 7.60 16.26 9.81
C ALA A 490 8.00 17.65 10.35
N ARG A 491 7.89 17.88 11.67
CA ARG A 491 8.37 19.12 12.30
C ARG A 491 9.90 19.22 12.22
N GLU A 492 10.63 18.15 12.55
CA GLU A 492 12.08 18.10 12.41
C GLU A 492 12.55 18.32 10.97
N LEU A 493 11.85 17.74 9.98
CA LEU A 493 12.14 17.99 8.57
C LEU A 493 11.85 19.43 8.17
N ARG A 494 10.77 20.03 8.65
CA ARG A 494 10.48 21.47 8.41
C ARG A 494 11.51 22.37 9.06
N GLU A 495 11.96 22.06 10.27
CA GLU A 495 13.02 22.81 10.97
C GLU A 495 14.36 22.65 10.24
N ARG A 496 14.71 21.45 9.78
CA ARG A 496 15.91 21.22 8.97
C ARG A 496 15.84 21.94 7.63
N LEU A 497 14.68 21.93 6.97
CA LEU A 497 14.46 22.67 5.72
C LEU A 497 14.48 24.17 5.94
N ALA A 498 13.93 24.67 7.05
CA ALA A 498 13.99 26.09 7.42
C ALA A 498 15.43 26.51 7.77
N SER A 499 16.18 25.68 8.48
CA SER A 499 17.61 25.90 8.77
C SER A 499 18.43 25.89 7.48
N ALA A 500 18.22 24.91 6.60
CA ALA A 500 18.90 24.84 5.31
C ALA A 500 18.52 26.01 4.39
N ALA A 501 17.26 26.45 4.42
CA ALA A 501 16.82 27.64 3.69
C ALA A 501 17.46 28.92 4.25
N ALA A 502 17.54 29.07 5.57
CA ALA A 502 18.23 30.19 6.23
C ALA A 502 19.75 30.17 5.96
N GLU A 503 20.38 28.98 5.92
CA GLU A 503 21.78 28.83 5.52
C GLU A 503 22.01 29.18 4.05
N LEU A 504 21.08 28.82 3.16
CA LEU A 504 21.13 29.21 1.75
C LEU A 504 20.89 30.70 1.56
N GLU A 505 19.94 31.30 2.27
CA GLU A 505 19.72 32.75 2.29
C GLU A 505 20.95 33.48 2.82
N ALA A 506 21.54 33.03 3.93
CA ALA A 506 22.77 33.60 4.46
C ALA A 506 23.95 33.44 3.50
N ARG A 507 24.05 32.32 2.77
CA ARG A 507 25.06 32.14 1.71
C ARG A 507 24.82 33.06 0.51
N LEU A 508 23.56 33.23 0.10
CA LEU A 508 23.19 34.13 -0.99
C LEU A 508 23.41 35.59 -0.61
N ASP A 509 23.15 35.96 0.63
CA ASP A 509 23.42 37.31 1.13
C ASP A 509 24.92 37.55 1.28
N ALA A 510 25.69 36.58 1.77
CA ALA A 510 27.15 36.63 1.75
C ALA A 510 27.71 36.69 0.32
N GLU A 511 27.11 35.98 -0.64
CA GLU A 511 27.50 36.04 -2.05
C GLU A 511 27.12 37.39 -2.68
N ARG A 512 25.96 37.97 -2.33
CA ARG A 512 25.55 39.32 -2.75
C ARG A 512 26.44 40.38 -2.16
N GLU A 513 26.85 40.25 -0.90
CA GLU A 513 27.80 41.15 -0.25
C GLU A 513 29.19 41.01 -0.86
N ALA A 514 29.68 39.79 -1.07
CA ALA A 514 30.94 39.54 -1.76
C ALA A 514 30.91 40.08 -3.19
N ARG A 515 29.79 39.95 -3.90
CA ARG A 515 29.59 40.53 -5.22
C ARG A 515 29.51 42.06 -5.17
N ALA A 516 28.87 42.64 -4.17
CA ALA A 516 28.83 44.09 -3.99
C ALA A 516 30.23 44.65 -3.65
N VAL A 517 31.02 43.93 -2.87
CA VAL A 517 32.43 44.26 -2.60
C VAL A 517 33.25 44.13 -3.88
N ALA A 518 33.11 43.04 -4.63
CA ALA A 518 33.79 42.86 -5.92
C ALA A 518 33.36 43.90 -6.96
N GLU A 519 32.10 44.33 -6.98
CA GLU A 519 31.60 45.39 -7.86
C GLU A 519 32.13 46.77 -7.44
N ARG A 520 32.28 47.03 -6.14
CA ARG A 520 32.96 48.23 -5.63
C ARG A 520 34.45 48.22 -5.96
N GLU A 521 35.14 47.09 -5.78
CA GLU A 521 36.54 46.92 -6.15
C GLU A 521 36.74 47.04 -7.67
N ALA A 522 35.84 46.46 -8.47
CA ALA A 522 35.84 46.65 -9.92
C ALA A 522 35.54 48.10 -10.32
N GLY A 523 34.68 48.80 -9.56
CA GLY A 523 34.42 50.23 -9.72
C GLY A 523 35.66 51.09 -9.40
N VAL A 524 36.37 50.76 -8.32
CA VAL A 524 37.64 51.41 -7.95
C VAL A 524 38.71 51.14 -9.01
N LEU A 525 38.86 49.89 -9.46
CA LEU A 525 39.82 49.53 -10.50
C LEU A 525 39.49 50.16 -11.85
N ARG A 526 38.20 50.35 -12.18
CA ARG A 526 37.77 51.11 -13.36
C ARG A 526 38.06 52.59 -13.20
N ALA A 527 37.80 53.18 -12.04
CA ALA A 527 38.14 54.58 -11.78
C ALA A 527 39.66 54.82 -11.82
N GLU A 528 40.46 53.88 -11.30
CA GLU A 528 41.92 53.92 -11.39
C GLU A 528 42.42 53.73 -12.83
N LEU A 529 41.75 52.89 -13.63
CA LEU A 529 42.03 52.75 -15.06
C LEU A 529 41.62 53.99 -15.85
N ASP A 530 40.49 54.60 -15.53
CA ASP A 530 40.01 55.84 -16.13
C ASP A 530 40.95 57.00 -15.74
N GLU A 531 41.47 57.02 -14.51
CA GLU A 531 42.47 57.98 -14.07
C GLU A 531 43.84 57.73 -14.73
N ARG A 532 44.25 56.46 -14.90
CA ARG A 532 45.46 56.12 -15.65
C ARG A 532 45.34 56.47 -17.12
N THR A 533 44.19 56.22 -17.75
CA THR A 533 43.96 56.58 -19.15
C THR A 533 43.80 58.09 -19.31
N ALA A 534 43.25 58.81 -18.33
CA ALA A 534 43.27 60.27 -18.28
C ALA A 534 44.69 60.81 -18.15
N ARG A 535 45.51 60.25 -17.26
CA ARG A 535 46.94 60.58 -17.13
C ARG A 535 47.73 60.23 -18.39
N GLU A 536 47.45 59.11 -19.03
CA GLU A 536 48.04 58.74 -20.32
C GLU A 536 47.56 59.64 -21.46
N ALA A 537 46.33 60.14 -21.41
CA ALA A 537 45.80 61.12 -22.34
C ALA A 537 46.43 62.51 -22.12
N GLU A 538 46.68 62.90 -20.87
CA GLU A 538 47.43 64.10 -20.48
C GLU A 538 48.90 64.01 -20.87
N VAL A 539 49.56 62.87 -20.60
CA VAL A 539 50.93 62.60 -21.07
C VAL A 539 50.95 62.56 -22.60
N GLY A 540 49.95 61.98 -23.24
CA GLY A 540 49.78 62.00 -24.68
C GLY A 540 49.55 63.41 -25.22
N ALA A 541 48.84 64.28 -24.50
CA ALA A 541 48.65 65.68 -24.84
C ALA A 541 49.95 66.46 -24.66
N LEU A 542 50.69 66.25 -23.57
CA LEU A 542 52.00 66.82 -23.32
C LEU A 542 53.04 66.36 -24.34
N VAL A 543 53.01 65.09 -24.77
CA VAL A 543 53.87 64.58 -25.83
C VAL A 543 53.45 65.14 -27.19
N ARG A 544 52.15 65.30 -27.45
CA ARG A 544 51.67 65.98 -28.67
C ARG A 544 52.03 67.46 -28.68
N ASP A 545 52.00 68.14 -27.54
CA ASP A 545 52.39 69.55 -27.38
C ASP A 545 53.91 69.69 -27.44
N LEU A 546 54.68 68.73 -26.93
CA LEU A 546 56.13 68.67 -27.07
C LEU A 546 56.52 68.39 -28.53
N LEU A 547 55.79 67.50 -29.20
CA LEU A 547 56.00 67.23 -30.63
C LEU A 547 55.57 68.44 -31.45
N ALA A 548 54.42 69.06 -31.17
CA ALA A 548 53.96 70.29 -31.84
C ALA A 548 54.95 71.44 -31.62
N THR A 549 55.43 71.67 -30.40
CA THR A 549 56.46 72.69 -30.13
C THR A 549 57.80 72.34 -30.77
N SER A 550 58.18 71.07 -30.87
CA SER A 550 59.38 70.67 -31.63
C SER A 550 59.19 70.82 -33.15
N THR A 551 57.97 70.66 -33.65
CA THR A 551 57.62 70.82 -35.07
C THR A 551 57.47 72.31 -35.40
N ASP A 552 56.95 73.14 -34.50
CA ASP A 552 56.87 74.59 -34.59
C ASP A 552 58.23 75.26 -34.44
N LEU A 553 59.13 74.69 -33.61
CA LEU A 553 60.54 75.09 -33.57
C LEU A 553 61.25 74.69 -34.86
N ARG A 554 61.00 73.50 -35.38
CA ARG A 554 61.57 73.05 -36.66
C ARG A 554 61.06 73.86 -37.84
N GLU A 555 59.76 74.15 -37.90
CA GLU A 555 59.16 75.02 -38.91
C GLU A 555 59.54 76.49 -38.70
N GLY A 556 59.77 76.92 -37.46
CA GLY A 556 60.35 78.23 -37.12
C GLY A 556 61.78 78.36 -37.64
N PHE A 557 62.63 77.35 -37.42
CA PHE A 557 63.98 77.29 -37.97
C PHE A 557 63.98 77.14 -39.50
N GLU A 558 63.04 76.39 -40.08
CA GLU A 558 62.90 76.29 -41.54
C GLU A 558 62.33 77.57 -42.18
N ARG A 559 61.48 78.33 -41.47
CA ARG A 559 61.01 79.66 -41.90
C ARG A 559 62.08 80.72 -41.74
N GLU A 560 62.91 80.65 -40.70
CA GLU A 560 64.07 81.52 -40.53
C GLU A 560 65.18 81.18 -41.53
N LEU A 561 65.39 79.90 -41.85
CA LEU A 561 66.30 79.47 -42.93
C LEU A 561 65.77 79.85 -44.31
N ARG A 562 64.47 79.71 -44.57
CA ARG A 562 63.86 80.21 -45.82
C ARG A 562 63.84 81.73 -45.89
N GLY A 563 63.64 82.43 -44.77
CA GLY A 563 63.71 83.88 -44.68
C GLY A 563 65.12 84.40 -44.92
N LEU A 564 66.14 83.77 -44.34
CA LEU A 564 67.55 84.08 -44.60
C LEU A 564 67.98 83.69 -46.03
N GLU A 565 67.49 82.57 -46.56
CA GLU A 565 67.71 82.18 -47.95
C GLU A 565 67.03 83.14 -48.92
N GLU A 566 65.80 83.58 -48.65
CA GLU A 566 65.07 84.56 -49.48
C GLU A 566 65.67 85.96 -49.34
N GLU A 567 66.21 86.33 -48.17
CA GLU A 567 66.91 87.59 -47.97
C GLU A 567 68.28 87.59 -48.69
N VAL A 568 69.01 86.47 -48.67
CA VAL A 568 70.24 86.29 -49.46
C VAL A 568 69.92 86.19 -50.95
N ARG A 569 68.82 85.53 -51.34
CA ARG A 569 68.40 85.42 -52.75
C ARG A 569 67.83 86.74 -53.28
N ALA A 570 67.19 87.57 -52.44
CA ALA A 570 66.73 88.92 -52.76
C ALA A 570 67.88 89.92 -52.79
N ARG A 571 68.90 89.76 -51.93
CA ARG A 571 70.12 90.58 -51.95
C ARG A 571 71.00 90.24 -53.16
N LEU A 572 71.12 88.95 -53.51
CA LEU A 572 71.80 88.52 -54.74
C LEU A 572 70.98 88.79 -56.00
N ALA A 573 69.64 88.74 -55.98
CA ALA A 573 68.80 89.16 -57.10
C ALA A 573 68.82 90.69 -57.26
N GLY A 574 68.83 91.45 -56.17
CA GLY A 574 68.99 92.91 -56.17
C GLY A 574 70.36 93.35 -56.67
N GLU A 575 71.44 92.65 -56.30
CA GLU A 575 72.79 92.88 -56.82
C GLU A 575 72.92 92.43 -58.29
N ARG A 576 72.27 91.32 -58.68
CA ARG A 576 72.29 90.84 -60.07
C ARG A 576 71.42 91.67 -61.01
N ASP A 577 70.31 92.21 -60.53
CA ASP A 577 69.45 93.14 -61.28
C ASP A 577 70.02 94.56 -61.26
N GLY A 578 70.76 94.94 -60.20
CA GLY A 578 71.60 96.13 -60.15
C GLY A 578 72.74 96.07 -61.15
N LEU A 579 73.45 94.95 -61.24
CA LEU A 579 74.52 94.71 -62.22
C LEU A 579 73.97 94.57 -63.64
N ARG A 580 72.78 94.00 -63.83
CA ARG A 580 72.09 93.98 -65.14
C ARG A 580 71.62 95.36 -65.57
N ARG A 581 71.09 96.18 -64.67
CA ARG A 581 70.75 97.57 -64.99
C ARG A 581 71.99 98.40 -65.28
N GLN A 582 73.08 98.20 -64.54
CA GLN A 582 74.37 98.84 -64.82
C GLN A 582 74.98 98.36 -66.15
N LEU A 583 74.81 97.09 -66.52
CA LEU A 583 75.23 96.57 -67.83
C LEU A 583 74.34 97.06 -68.96
N GLU A 584 73.02 97.15 -68.79
CA GLU A 584 72.12 97.74 -69.78
C GLU A 584 72.32 99.25 -69.91
N GLU A 585 72.67 99.94 -68.83
CA GLU A 585 72.99 101.37 -68.83
C GLU A 585 74.36 101.63 -69.46
N LEU A 586 75.34 100.74 -69.25
CA LEU A 586 76.61 100.72 -69.98
C LEU A 586 76.42 100.32 -71.45
N GLU A 587 75.53 99.39 -71.78
CA GLU A 587 75.22 99.03 -73.16
C GLU A 587 74.45 100.15 -73.88
N ARG A 588 73.57 100.88 -73.18
CA ARG A 588 72.96 102.12 -73.70
C ARG A 588 73.99 103.24 -73.83
N HIS A 589 74.96 103.35 -72.92
CA HIS A 589 76.08 104.28 -73.06
C HIS A 589 77.03 103.88 -74.19
N VAL A 590 77.28 102.59 -74.42
CA VAL A 590 78.13 102.09 -75.51
C VAL A 590 77.38 102.16 -76.85
N ALA A 591 76.07 101.97 -76.87
CA ALA A 591 75.24 102.20 -78.05
C ALA A 591 75.10 103.70 -78.35
N GLY A 592 75.01 104.54 -77.32
CA GLY A 592 75.09 105.99 -77.40
C GLY A 592 76.44 106.45 -77.95
N LEU A 593 77.55 105.94 -77.41
CA LEU A 593 78.90 106.21 -77.89
C LEU A 593 79.15 105.61 -79.28
N ARG A 594 78.53 104.48 -79.66
CA ARG A 594 78.62 103.93 -81.02
C ARG A 594 77.80 104.75 -82.02
N ALA A 595 76.63 105.23 -81.63
CA ALA A 595 75.84 106.15 -82.44
C ALA A 595 76.50 107.54 -82.54
N GLU A 596 77.15 108.00 -81.47
CA GLU A 596 77.97 109.22 -81.47
C GLU A 596 79.25 109.04 -82.27
N LEU A 597 79.88 107.87 -82.26
CA LEU A 597 81.08 107.56 -83.03
C LEU A 597 80.78 107.24 -84.50
N GLU A 598 79.58 106.78 -84.84
CA GLU A 598 79.08 106.74 -86.21
C GLU A 598 78.64 108.13 -86.70
N ARG A 599 78.03 108.96 -85.84
CA ARG A 599 77.80 110.39 -86.13
C ARG A 599 79.12 111.14 -86.25
N GLU A 600 80.15 110.81 -85.46
CA GLU A 600 81.49 111.37 -85.55
C GLU A 600 82.23 110.85 -86.78
N ARG A 601 82.03 109.59 -87.20
CA ARG A 601 82.61 109.06 -88.45
C ARG A 601 81.90 109.59 -89.69
N ALA A 602 80.59 109.80 -89.64
CA ALA A 602 79.83 110.47 -90.69
C ALA A 602 80.16 111.96 -90.74
N ALA A 603 80.34 112.61 -89.58
CA ALA A 603 80.79 113.99 -89.46
C ALA A 603 82.28 114.14 -89.83
N ARG A 604 83.15 113.15 -89.57
CA ARG A 604 84.54 113.14 -90.02
C ARG A 604 84.67 112.80 -91.50
N ALA A 605 83.81 111.97 -92.08
CA ALA A 605 83.77 111.75 -93.53
C ALA A 605 83.15 112.94 -94.29
N ALA A 606 82.19 113.65 -93.68
CA ALA A 606 81.68 114.92 -94.19
C ALA A 606 82.72 116.05 -94.02
N ALA A 607 83.39 116.10 -92.87
CA ALA A 607 84.45 117.05 -92.57
C ALA A 607 85.76 116.74 -93.30
N GLU A 608 86.07 115.51 -93.72
CA GLU A 608 87.20 115.20 -94.62
C GLU A 608 86.90 115.59 -96.07
N ARG A 609 85.63 115.54 -96.49
CA ARG A 609 85.18 116.10 -97.79
C ARG A 609 85.15 117.64 -97.76
N GLU A 610 84.76 118.23 -96.64
CA GLU A 610 84.82 119.68 -96.42
C GLU A 610 86.26 120.15 -96.19
N LEU A 611 87.13 119.44 -95.47
CA LEU A 611 88.56 119.78 -95.26
C LEU A 611 89.42 119.51 -96.50
N ALA A 612 89.01 118.60 -97.40
CA ALA A 612 89.60 118.51 -98.74
C ALA A 612 89.21 119.73 -99.60
N ALA A 613 87.97 120.24 -99.46
CA ALA A 613 87.51 121.48 -100.10
C ALA A 613 88.04 122.76 -99.42
N GLU A 614 88.29 122.76 -98.11
CA GLU A 614 88.78 123.89 -97.32
C GLU A 614 90.31 124.01 -97.35
N ARG A 615 91.05 122.92 -97.58
CA ARG A 615 92.49 122.95 -97.90
C ARG A 615 92.77 123.46 -99.32
N GLU A 616 91.77 123.44 -100.20
CA GLU A 616 91.79 124.07 -101.51
C GLU A 616 91.29 125.54 -101.46
N GLY A 617 90.45 125.90 -100.48
CA GLY A 617 89.86 127.23 -100.33
C GLY A 617 90.50 128.20 -99.32
N ARG A 618 91.23 127.72 -98.30
CA ARG A 618 91.84 128.59 -97.26
C ARG A 618 93.36 128.50 -97.18
N ARG A 619 93.95 128.47 -98.37
CA ARG A 619 95.19 129.18 -98.72
C ARG A 619 94.99 130.72 -98.82
N ALA A 620 93.87 131.25 -98.33
CA ALA A 620 93.62 132.67 -98.16
C ALA A 620 92.87 132.96 -96.85
N THR A 621 93.51 133.80 -96.02
CA THR A 621 93.01 134.60 -94.88
C THR A 621 93.07 134.02 -93.45
N ALA A 622 93.54 134.86 -92.54
CA ALA A 622 94.03 134.60 -91.18
C ALA A 622 93.43 135.59 -90.14
N ALA A 623 93.45 135.18 -88.85
CA ALA A 623 93.45 135.94 -87.58
C ALA A 623 92.16 136.57 -86.96
N SER A 624 91.79 136.18 -85.72
CA SER A 624 91.55 137.06 -84.52
C SER A 624 91.16 136.29 -83.21
N GLU A 625 90.97 136.99 -82.08
CA GLU A 625 91.41 136.72 -80.69
C GLU A 625 90.26 136.72 -79.62
N ALA A 626 89.31 135.77 -79.63
CA ALA A 626 88.10 135.85 -78.75
C ALA A 626 87.78 134.61 -77.86
N GLY A 627 88.71 133.68 -77.63
CA GLY A 627 88.40 132.34 -77.08
C GLY A 627 88.61 132.08 -75.57
N LEU A 628 88.96 133.05 -74.73
CA LEU A 628 89.56 132.76 -73.40
C LEU A 628 88.64 132.93 -72.16
N ALA A 629 87.38 133.34 -72.28
CA ALA A 629 86.55 133.77 -71.13
C ALA A 629 85.57 132.75 -70.53
N ASP A 630 85.28 131.61 -71.18
CA ASP A 630 84.16 130.74 -70.77
C ASP A 630 84.50 129.62 -69.78
N LEU A 631 85.77 129.47 -69.38
CA LEU A 631 86.24 128.34 -68.56
C LEU A 631 86.07 128.51 -67.03
N GLU A 632 85.73 129.70 -66.53
CA GLU A 632 85.78 129.99 -65.08
C GLU A 632 84.48 129.70 -64.30
N ARG A 633 83.32 129.55 -64.95
CA ARG A 633 82.01 129.47 -64.26
C ARG A 633 81.64 128.09 -63.68
N ALA A 634 82.41 127.04 -63.94
CA ALA A 634 81.99 125.67 -63.64
C ALA A 634 82.30 125.18 -62.20
N LYS A 635 83.00 125.94 -61.35
CA LYS A 635 83.64 125.41 -60.13
C LYS A 635 82.81 125.45 -58.83
N SER A 636 81.66 126.13 -58.77
CA SER A 636 81.06 126.56 -57.48
C SER A 636 79.87 125.73 -56.92
N ARG A 637 79.45 124.61 -57.53
CA ARG A 637 78.17 123.94 -57.16
C ARG A 637 78.26 122.76 -56.16
N LEU A 638 79.44 122.40 -55.65
CA LEU A 638 79.64 121.09 -54.98
C LEU A 638 79.48 121.07 -53.43
N ALA A 639 79.21 122.20 -52.75
CA ALA A 639 79.40 122.31 -51.29
C ALA A 639 78.16 122.18 -50.38
N ALA A 640 76.95 121.86 -50.88
CA ALA A 640 75.69 122.09 -50.15
C ALA A 640 74.94 120.84 -49.59
N ALA A 641 75.54 119.64 -49.53
CA ALA A 641 74.77 118.39 -49.36
C ALA A 641 74.84 117.67 -47.97
N GLU A 642 75.60 118.13 -46.97
CA GLU A 642 75.95 117.30 -45.80
C GLU A 642 75.05 117.40 -44.53
N GLU A 643 74.04 118.27 -44.46
CA GLU A 643 73.39 118.67 -43.18
C GLU A 643 72.13 117.87 -42.73
N GLN A 644 71.64 116.87 -43.49
CA GLN A 644 70.28 116.31 -43.27
C GLN A 644 70.16 115.09 -42.31
N LEU A 645 71.22 114.53 -41.75
CA LEU A 645 71.21 113.19 -41.13
C LEU A 645 70.87 113.09 -39.61
N GLU A 646 70.73 114.19 -38.87
CA GLU A 646 70.78 114.16 -37.40
C GLU A 646 69.42 113.96 -36.67
N ARG A 647 68.26 114.11 -37.34
CA ARG A 647 66.92 114.23 -36.69
C ARG A 647 66.19 112.92 -36.33
N VAL A 648 66.74 111.74 -36.58
CA VAL A 648 65.97 110.47 -36.52
C VAL A 648 65.95 109.80 -35.14
N ARG A 649 66.80 110.20 -34.18
CA ARG A 649 67.07 109.45 -32.93
C ARG A 649 66.10 109.67 -31.75
N GLU A 650 65.15 110.60 -31.80
CA GLU A 650 64.33 111.01 -30.63
C GLU A 650 62.99 110.24 -30.45
N ARG A 651 62.68 109.22 -31.26
CA ARG A 651 61.32 108.64 -31.38
C ARG A 651 61.06 107.34 -30.57
N GLU A 652 62.06 106.75 -29.92
CA GLU A 652 61.98 105.40 -29.33
C GLU A 652 61.44 105.32 -27.87
N ASP A 653 61.47 106.40 -27.08
CA ASP A 653 61.19 106.34 -25.63
C ASP A 653 59.70 106.21 -25.23
N LEU A 654 58.76 106.52 -26.13
CA LEU A 654 57.31 106.52 -25.81
C LEU A 654 56.68 105.11 -25.73
N HIS A 655 57.32 104.07 -26.28
CA HIS A 655 56.76 102.72 -26.34
C HIS A 655 56.95 101.88 -25.06
N ALA A 656 57.76 102.33 -24.10
CA ALA A 656 57.99 101.62 -22.85
C ALA A 656 56.86 101.82 -21.82
N GLN A 657 56.20 102.98 -21.82
CA GLN A 657 55.23 103.39 -20.79
C GLN A 657 53.90 102.62 -20.84
N ALA A 658 53.48 102.14 -22.01
CA ALA A 658 52.20 101.44 -22.19
C ALA A 658 52.17 100.04 -21.53
N ARG A 659 53.32 99.37 -21.33
CA ARG A 659 53.38 97.99 -20.81
C ARG A 659 53.26 97.88 -19.29
N ALA A 660 53.38 98.98 -18.55
CA ALA A 660 53.24 98.98 -17.09
C ALA A 660 51.77 98.96 -16.63
N MET A 661 50.85 99.51 -17.44
CA MET A 661 49.45 99.70 -17.04
C MET A 661 48.62 98.40 -17.08
N ILE A 662 48.99 97.45 -17.94
CA ILE A 662 48.30 96.17 -18.12
C ILE A 662 48.48 95.25 -16.88
N ARG A 663 49.67 95.26 -16.27
CA ARG A 663 49.97 94.41 -15.09
C ARG A 663 49.17 94.76 -13.84
N ASN A 664 48.80 96.02 -13.64
CA ASN A 664 48.04 96.43 -12.45
C ASN A 664 46.56 95.98 -12.47
N LEU A 665 45.99 95.69 -13.64
CA LEU A 665 44.60 95.25 -13.76
C LEU A 665 44.43 93.76 -13.46
N GLU A 666 45.44 92.95 -13.80
CA GLU A 666 45.43 91.49 -13.57
C GLU A 666 45.58 91.12 -12.08
N ASP A 667 46.21 91.97 -11.27
CA ASP A 667 46.37 91.76 -9.82
C ASP A 667 45.10 92.09 -9.02
N ALA A 668 44.24 92.98 -9.52
CA ALA A 668 42.96 93.31 -8.89
C ALA A 668 41.94 92.17 -9.02
N GLU A 669 41.96 91.44 -10.13
CA GLU A 669 41.02 90.35 -10.41
C GLU A 669 41.30 89.10 -9.54
N ARG A 670 42.56 88.85 -9.18
CA ARG A 670 42.95 87.72 -8.32
C ARG A 670 42.45 87.88 -6.88
N ARG A 671 42.41 89.12 -6.35
CA ARG A 671 41.96 89.38 -4.97
C ARG A 671 40.46 89.12 -4.75
N LEU A 672 39.63 89.30 -5.78
CA LEU A 672 38.19 89.08 -5.71
C LEU A 672 37.78 87.60 -5.79
N ARG A 673 38.64 86.73 -6.35
CA ARG A 673 38.41 85.28 -6.36
C ARG A 673 38.71 84.63 -5.01
N THR A 674 39.79 85.03 -4.35
CA THR A 674 40.16 84.52 -3.02
C THR A 674 39.21 84.92 -1.89
N GLU A 675 38.49 86.05 -2.02
CA GLU A 675 37.44 86.44 -1.05
C GLU A 675 36.13 85.65 -1.23
N ARG A 676 35.90 85.03 -2.40
CA ARG A 676 34.70 84.22 -2.68
C ARG A 676 34.82 82.77 -2.22
N GLU A 677 36.02 82.20 -2.25
CA GLU A 677 36.30 80.84 -1.75
C GLU A 677 36.36 80.74 -0.22
N ALA A 678 36.44 81.86 0.51
CA ALA A 678 36.54 81.88 1.98
C ALA A 678 35.17 81.86 2.71
N LEU A 679 34.04 81.73 1.99
CA LEU A 679 32.68 81.77 2.56
C LEU A 679 31.84 80.50 2.33
N GLU A 680 32.34 79.48 1.64
CA GLU A 680 31.64 78.20 1.42
C GLU A 680 32.47 77.01 1.97
N GLU A 681 31.98 76.40 3.07
CA GLU A 681 32.25 75.05 3.68
C GLU A 681 33.35 74.85 4.76
N PRO A 682 33.28 73.81 5.67
CA PRO A 682 32.16 73.06 6.31
C PRO A 682 32.40 72.61 7.82
N GLU A 683 31.62 71.61 8.34
CA GLU A 683 31.77 70.72 9.56
C GLU A 683 30.96 71.10 10.84
N ASP A 684 30.33 70.24 11.68
CA ASP A 684 29.98 68.80 11.75
C ASP A 684 28.99 68.53 12.95
N GLU A 685 28.47 67.29 13.07
CA GLU A 685 27.86 66.60 14.27
C GLU A 685 26.31 66.42 14.45
N ALA A 686 25.89 65.15 14.27
CA ALA A 686 25.18 64.23 15.20
C ALA A 686 23.68 64.37 15.62
N THR A 687 23.05 63.17 15.74
CA THR A 687 21.76 62.77 16.38
C THR A 687 20.47 63.00 15.56
N SER A 688 19.79 61.94 15.08
CA SER A 688 18.88 60.98 15.75
C SER A 688 17.43 61.46 15.92
N ILE A 689 16.51 60.65 15.36
CA ILE A 689 15.15 60.31 15.84
C ILE A 689 13.92 61.10 15.30
N GLU A 690 13.14 60.32 14.53
CA GLU A 690 11.67 60.15 14.48
C GLU A 690 10.68 61.11 13.77
N SER A 691 10.02 60.47 12.78
CA SER A 691 8.56 60.28 12.65
C SER A 691 7.67 61.45 12.20
N ALA A 692 7.06 61.34 11.02
CA ALA A 692 5.79 60.62 10.83
C ALA A 692 5.06 61.00 9.51
N SER A 693 4.42 59.99 8.91
CA SER A 693 3.09 59.99 8.25
C SER A 693 2.89 60.85 6.98
N GLY A 694 2.30 60.38 5.89
CA GLY A 694 1.26 59.35 5.76
C GLY A 694 -0.05 59.99 5.29
N ALA A 695 -0.57 59.48 4.17
CA ALA A 695 -1.68 60.02 3.41
C ALA A 695 -3.03 59.33 3.75
N VAL A 696 -4.09 60.15 3.87
CA VAL A 696 -5.50 59.94 3.43
C VAL A 696 -6.36 58.80 4.05
N GLU A 697 -7.20 59.19 5.03
CA GLU A 697 -8.68 59.05 5.22
C GLU A 697 -9.55 58.00 4.44
N PRO A 698 -10.83 57.74 4.85
CA PRO A 698 -11.47 57.77 6.19
C PRO A 698 -12.51 56.63 6.45
N GLU A 699 -12.96 56.42 7.70
CA GLU A 699 -14.39 56.33 8.08
C GLU A 699 -14.63 56.01 9.59
N ALA A 700 -15.54 56.80 10.17
CA ALA A 700 -16.48 56.52 11.28
C ALA A 700 -16.00 56.12 12.70
N PHE A 701 -16.09 57.10 13.62
CA PHE A 701 -16.78 57.07 14.94
C PHE A 701 -16.88 55.72 15.70
N ASP A 702 -16.36 55.64 16.94
CA ASP A 702 -17.13 55.92 18.18
C ASP A 702 -16.28 55.75 19.49
N VAL A 703 -16.30 56.80 20.32
CA VAL A 703 -16.23 56.89 21.81
C VAL A 703 -15.20 56.07 22.63
N GLY A 704 -14.20 56.79 23.18
CA GLY A 704 -14.09 57.02 24.64
C GLY A 704 -13.10 56.19 25.48
N PRO A 705 -12.55 56.76 26.58
CA PRO A 705 -11.12 56.65 26.93
C PRO A 705 -10.84 56.10 28.34
N ALA A 706 -9.58 55.69 28.61
CA ALA A 706 -8.88 55.74 29.90
C ALA A 706 -7.52 55.03 29.73
N ASP A 707 -6.40 55.74 29.80
CA ASP A 707 -5.51 55.81 30.98
C ASP A 707 -4.88 54.46 31.33
N ALA A 708 -3.58 54.28 31.55
CA ALA A 708 -2.39 55.12 31.55
C ALA A 708 -1.20 54.14 31.69
N GLU A 709 -0.02 54.55 31.19
CA GLU A 709 1.35 54.14 31.56
C GLU A 709 1.74 52.66 31.73
N PRO A 710 2.97 52.34 31.29
CA PRO A 710 3.88 51.62 32.18
C PRO A 710 5.26 52.30 32.29
N PRO A 711 5.89 52.22 33.48
CA PRO A 711 7.34 52.05 33.56
C PRO A 711 7.67 50.83 34.48
N PRO A 712 8.94 50.44 34.73
CA PRO A 712 9.54 49.27 34.10
C PRO A 712 10.05 48.24 35.16
N PRO A 713 11.09 47.41 34.92
CA PRO A 713 11.03 45.96 35.10
C PRO A 713 11.58 45.45 36.45
N ALA A 714 11.04 44.34 36.96
CA ALA A 714 11.72 43.56 38.00
C ALA A 714 11.20 42.12 38.12
N ARG A 715 12.17 41.19 38.12
CA ARG A 715 12.26 39.93 38.87
C ARG A 715 11.66 38.63 38.29
N GLU A 716 12.57 37.66 38.23
CA GLU A 716 12.42 36.20 38.29
C GLU A 716 11.32 35.73 39.27
N PRO A 717 10.77 34.53 39.05
CA PRO A 717 11.20 33.42 39.91
C PRO A 717 11.33 32.04 39.22
N LEU A 718 12.02 31.16 39.95
CA LEU A 718 12.28 29.73 39.74
C LEU A 718 11.06 28.87 39.36
N PRO A 719 11.29 27.69 38.74
CA PRO A 719 10.36 26.56 38.78
C PRO A 719 10.67 25.60 39.96
N PRO A 720 9.66 24.91 40.53
CA PRO A 720 9.87 23.84 41.50
C PRO A 720 9.84 22.42 40.88
N ASP A 721 10.65 21.57 41.50
CA ASP A 721 10.44 20.16 41.87
C ASP A 721 10.21 19.06 40.80
N GLU A 722 11.28 18.28 40.62
CA GLU A 722 11.41 16.81 40.74
C GLU A 722 10.16 15.97 41.13
N PRO A 723 10.03 14.69 40.69
CA PRO A 723 10.94 13.63 41.19
C PRO A 723 11.30 12.43 40.26
N ASP A 724 12.45 11.85 40.64
CA ASP A 724 12.81 10.43 40.74
C ASP A 724 12.77 9.48 39.52
N LEU A 725 13.98 9.18 39.04
CA LEU A 725 14.35 7.92 38.38
C LEU A 725 15.19 7.07 39.36
N PRO A 726 14.96 5.76 39.50
CA PRO A 726 15.90 4.90 40.20
C PRO A 726 17.04 4.45 39.28
N SER A 727 18.25 4.79 39.72
CA SER A 727 19.52 4.33 39.18
C SER A 727 19.75 2.84 39.35
N ILE A 728 20.49 2.32 38.38
CA ILE A 728 21.03 0.97 38.24
C ILE A 728 22.16 0.78 39.26
N GLU A 729 22.06 -0.23 40.13
CA GLU A 729 23.20 -0.72 40.89
C GLU A 729 23.55 -2.15 40.46
N SER A 730 24.73 -2.26 39.85
CA SER A 730 25.51 -3.49 39.80
C SER A 730 26.31 -3.58 41.11
N ALA A 731 26.18 -4.68 41.84
CA ALA A 731 27.18 -5.08 42.84
C ALA A 731 27.27 -6.60 42.95
N SER A 732 28.47 -7.07 42.63
CA SER A 732 29.00 -8.41 42.84
C SER A 732 29.18 -8.69 44.35
N GLY A 733 28.90 -9.91 44.81
CA GLY A 733 29.16 -10.33 46.19
C GLY A 733 28.87 -11.81 46.43
N ALA A 734 29.89 -12.57 46.86
CA ALA A 734 29.94 -14.03 46.93
C ALA A 734 29.43 -14.64 48.26
N ILE A 735 29.48 -16.00 48.34
CA ILE A 735 29.53 -16.87 49.57
C ILE A 735 28.15 -17.09 50.23
N GLU A 736 27.66 -18.26 50.68
CA GLU A 736 27.96 -19.71 50.70
C GLU A 736 26.64 -20.45 51.09
N PRO A 737 26.55 -21.79 51.03
CA PRO A 737 25.32 -22.55 51.21
C PRO A 737 25.27 -23.40 52.49
N GLU A 738 24.23 -23.32 53.32
CA GLU A 738 23.84 -24.37 54.31
C GLU A 738 22.34 -24.22 54.64
N ALA A 739 21.51 -25.22 54.34
CA ALA A 739 21.09 -26.33 55.21
C ALA A 739 19.89 -25.98 56.12
N PHE A 740 18.82 -26.78 56.01
CA PHE A 740 17.86 -27.28 57.03
C PHE A 740 16.56 -27.69 56.31
N GLU A 741 16.32 -29.00 56.20
CA GLU A 741 15.42 -29.81 57.05
C GLU A 741 13.95 -29.73 56.61
N SER A 742 13.41 -30.79 56.00
CA SER A 742 12.81 -31.98 56.65
C SER A 742 11.29 -31.85 56.75
N GLY A 743 10.59 -32.71 56.00
CA GLY A 743 9.16 -32.94 56.18
C GLY A 743 8.69 -34.14 55.33
N PRO A 744 8.05 -35.18 55.90
CA PRO A 744 8.20 -36.56 55.42
C PRO A 744 6.97 -37.09 54.69
N THR A 745 7.15 -38.02 53.73
CA THR A 745 6.18 -39.11 53.54
C THR A 745 6.88 -40.34 52.94
N GLU A 746 6.90 -41.38 53.76
CA GLU A 746 7.46 -42.72 53.55
C GLU A 746 6.35 -43.67 52.98
N PRO A 747 6.59 -44.98 52.70
CA PRO A 747 6.84 -45.47 51.33
C PRO A 747 6.03 -46.74 50.93
N LEU A 748 6.47 -47.38 49.82
CA LEU A 748 6.26 -48.77 49.33
C LEU A 748 5.08 -48.98 48.35
N ALA A 749 5.21 -49.64 47.19
CA ALA A 749 6.18 -50.67 46.78
C ALA A 749 6.47 -50.69 45.26
N ALA A 750 7.63 -51.28 44.94
CA ALA A 750 8.29 -51.53 43.65
C ALA A 750 7.42 -52.33 42.62
N ASP A 751 7.72 -52.42 41.32
CA ASP A 751 9.03 -52.73 40.73
C ASP A 751 9.11 -52.51 39.20
N HIS A 752 10.35 -52.38 38.72
CA HIS A 752 10.92 -52.60 37.37
C HIS A 752 10.82 -51.54 36.25
N SER A 753 11.91 -50.76 36.16
CA SER A 753 12.86 -50.65 35.02
C SER A 753 12.35 -50.49 33.58
N ALA A 754 12.57 -49.31 32.99
CA ALA A 754 13.29 -49.10 31.72
C ALA A 754 13.33 -47.60 31.32
N GLU A 755 14.46 -47.19 30.74
CA GLU A 755 14.86 -45.82 30.32
C GLU A 755 13.96 -45.15 29.24
N PRO A 756 14.05 -43.81 29.08
CA PRO A 756 13.15 -43.03 28.22
C PRO A 756 13.66 -42.86 26.78
N GLY A 757 12.80 -43.15 25.80
CA GLY A 757 12.98 -42.78 24.39
C GLY A 757 12.26 -41.47 24.02
N PRO A 758 12.77 -40.68 23.06
CA PRO A 758 12.19 -39.41 22.65
C PRO A 758 10.98 -39.56 21.71
N PRO A 759 10.11 -38.54 21.57
CA PRO A 759 8.88 -38.64 20.79
C PRO A 759 9.09 -38.50 19.27
N THR A 760 8.49 -39.44 18.54
CA THR A 760 8.26 -39.48 17.10
C THR A 760 7.28 -38.38 16.64
N PRO A 761 7.41 -37.87 15.41
CA PRO A 761 6.23 -37.55 14.60
C PRO A 761 6.30 -38.25 13.22
N ALA A 762 5.30 -39.05 12.92
CA ALA A 762 4.98 -39.69 11.64
C ALA A 762 3.47 -40.01 11.71
N ALA A 763 2.62 -40.01 10.69
CA ALA A 763 2.72 -39.91 9.24
C ALA A 763 1.24 -39.93 8.72
N GLU A 764 0.87 -39.15 7.70
CA GLU A 764 0.52 -39.62 6.34
C GLU A 764 -0.97 -39.84 5.96
N ARG A 765 -1.19 -39.63 4.63
CA ARG A 765 -2.26 -40.02 3.68
C ARG A 765 -3.43 -39.04 3.50
N ALA A 766 -3.56 -38.27 2.41
CA ALA A 766 -3.55 -38.52 0.95
C ALA A 766 -4.80 -39.25 0.43
N VAL A 767 -5.61 -38.57 -0.39
CA VAL A 767 -6.40 -39.15 -1.50
C VAL A 767 -6.51 -38.12 -2.64
N GLU A 768 -6.18 -38.59 -3.84
CA GLU A 768 -6.22 -37.94 -5.16
C GLU A 768 -7.64 -37.77 -5.71
N SER A 769 -7.85 -36.77 -6.58
CA SER A 769 -8.67 -36.97 -7.79
C SER A 769 -8.33 -35.95 -8.88
N ASP A 770 -7.91 -36.47 -10.03
CA ASP A 770 -7.80 -35.79 -11.33
C ASP A 770 -9.17 -35.31 -11.86
N ALA A 771 -9.21 -34.14 -12.51
CA ALA A 771 -9.86 -33.93 -13.81
C ALA A 771 -9.72 -32.49 -14.34
N ASP A 772 -9.05 -32.42 -15.49
CA ASP A 772 -9.28 -31.60 -16.68
C ASP A 772 -9.11 -30.07 -16.73
N ALA A 773 -8.41 -29.73 -17.80
CA ALA A 773 -8.02 -28.42 -18.29
C ALA A 773 -9.14 -27.73 -19.09
N ALA A 774 -9.23 -26.41 -18.98
CA ALA A 774 -9.59 -25.53 -20.09
C ALA A 774 -9.04 -24.11 -19.87
N ALA A 775 -8.35 -23.61 -20.89
CA ALA A 775 -7.63 -22.34 -20.96
C ALA A 775 -8.54 -21.09 -20.90
N PRO A 776 -7.99 -19.90 -20.58
CA PRO A 776 -8.77 -18.66 -20.43
C PRO A 776 -9.00 -17.96 -21.77
N GLY A 777 -10.26 -17.61 -22.05
CA GLY A 777 -10.65 -16.70 -23.14
C GLY A 777 -10.58 -15.22 -22.71
N PRO A 778 -10.34 -14.27 -23.64
CA PRO A 778 -10.08 -12.86 -23.33
C PRO A 778 -11.36 -12.05 -23.02
N PRO A 779 -11.25 -10.92 -22.29
CA PRO A 779 -12.41 -10.14 -21.87
C PRO A 779 -12.96 -9.26 -22.99
N THR A 780 -14.28 -9.31 -23.17
CA THR A 780 -15.06 -8.36 -24.01
C THR A 780 -15.81 -7.41 -23.06
N PRO A 781 -15.91 -6.10 -23.36
CA PRO A 781 -16.35 -5.09 -22.39
C PRO A 781 -17.88 -5.05 -22.21
N PRO A 782 -18.40 -4.60 -21.05
CA PRO A 782 -19.83 -4.41 -20.89
C PRO A 782 -20.29 -3.08 -21.49
N ALA A 783 -21.29 -3.18 -22.37
CA ALA A 783 -22.14 -2.08 -22.81
C ALA A 783 -22.99 -1.58 -21.62
N ALA A 784 -23.05 -0.26 -21.49
CA ALA A 784 -23.95 0.43 -20.59
C ALA A 784 -25.33 0.56 -21.27
N ASP A 785 -26.37 0.04 -20.62
CA ASP A 785 -27.75 0.48 -20.82
C ASP A 785 -28.52 0.28 -19.51
N LEU A 786 -28.84 1.40 -18.87
CA LEU A 786 -29.75 1.52 -17.73
C LEU A 786 -31.15 1.87 -18.26
N PRO A 787 -32.23 1.30 -17.69
CA PRO A 787 -33.47 2.03 -17.59
C PRO A 787 -33.92 2.21 -16.13
N ALA A 788 -34.04 3.49 -15.80
CA ALA A 788 -35.09 4.14 -14.99
C ALA A 788 -35.86 3.31 -13.94
N ALA A 789 -35.65 3.68 -12.67
CA ALA A 789 -36.59 3.43 -11.59
C ALA A 789 -37.88 4.26 -11.75
N PRO A 790 -39.08 3.71 -11.43
CA PRO A 790 -40.28 4.52 -11.22
C PRO A 790 -40.46 4.90 -9.73
N PRO A 791 -41.02 6.09 -9.46
CA PRO A 791 -41.18 6.62 -8.11
C PRO A 791 -42.41 6.08 -7.36
N THR A 792 -42.24 6.06 -6.05
CA THR A 792 -43.23 5.86 -5.00
C THR A 792 -44.42 6.83 -5.06
N SER A 793 -45.61 6.32 -4.71
CA SER A 793 -46.84 7.08 -4.42
C SER A 793 -47.76 6.19 -3.56
N PRO A 794 -48.76 6.71 -2.83
CA PRO A 794 -48.86 8.00 -2.13
C PRO A 794 -49.55 7.80 -0.73
N PRO A 795 -50.40 8.70 -0.17
CA PRO A 795 -50.18 9.28 1.15
C PRO A 795 -51.19 8.85 2.23
N SER A 796 -50.87 9.28 3.45
CA SER A 796 -51.66 9.16 4.66
C SER A 796 -53.08 9.73 4.55
N GLY A 797 -54.04 8.99 5.13
CA GLY A 797 -55.40 9.43 5.46
C GLY A 797 -55.63 9.45 6.98
N PRO A 798 -56.64 10.21 7.46
CA PRO A 798 -56.64 10.86 8.79
C PRO A 798 -57.35 10.07 9.90
N PRO A 799 -57.15 10.42 11.21
CA PRO A 799 -57.95 9.87 12.28
C PRO A 799 -59.11 10.81 12.67
N ARG A 800 -60.34 10.30 12.68
CA ARG A 800 -61.46 10.93 13.40
C ARG A 800 -62.46 9.89 13.93
N LEU A 801 -62.75 10.04 15.23
CA LEU A 801 -64.01 9.72 15.93
C LEU A 801 -64.32 8.21 16.12
N ALA A 802 -64.89 7.70 17.20
CA ALA A 802 -65.34 8.24 18.47
C ALA A 802 -65.75 7.08 19.40
N ARG A 803 -65.72 7.37 20.72
CA ARG A 803 -66.72 6.98 21.74
C ARG A 803 -66.99 5.50 22.10
N ARG A 804 -66.93 5.31 23.44
CA ARG A 804 -67.77 4.43 24.31
C ARG A 804 -67.42 2.93 24.21
N ARG A 805 -67.38 2.13 25.27
CA ARG A 805 -67.97 2.18 26.62
C ARG A 805 -67.27 1.09 27.47
N ARG A 806 -67.19 1.32 28.79
CA ARG A 806 -66.76 0.35 29.82
C ARG A 806 -67.58 -0.96 29.79
N PRO A 807 -67.04 -2.04 30.39
CA PRO A 807 -67.88 -2.89 31.22
C PRO A 807 -67.28 -3.11 32.62
N ARG A 808 -68.16 -3.05 33.62
CA ARG A 808 -67.98 -3.66 34.95
C ARG A 808 -69.20 -4.56 35.23
N PRO A 809 -69.11 -5.49 36.21
CA PRO A 809 -69.63 -6.86 36.11
C PRO A 809 -70.93 -7.10 36.90
N ASN A 810 -71.34 -8.37 36.93
CA ASN A 810 -72.40 -9.05 37.71
C ASN A 810 -73.73 -9.30 37.00
N ALA A 811 -74.03 -10.58 36.75
CA ALA A 811 -75.26 -11.21 37.23
C ALA A 811 -75.22 -12.74 37.03
N ARG A 812 -75.57 -13.45 38.11
CA ARG A 812 -75.78 -14.90 38.26
C ARG A 812 -77.14 -15.34 37.64
N PRO A 813 -77.49 -16.64 37.62
CA PRO A 813 -78.10 -17.32 36.49
C PRO A 813 -79.64 -17.38 36.54
N SER A 814 -80.26 -17.39 35.37
CA SER A 814 -81.69 -17.70 35.21
C SER A 814 -81.87 -19.13 34.70
N ARG A 815 -82.56 -19.93 35.53
CA ARG A 815 -83.16 -21.22 35.18
C ARG A 815 -84.09 -21.06 33.98
N ARG A 816 -83.93 -21.87 32.94
CA ARG A 816 -84.97 -22.11 31.93
C ARG A 816 -85.21 -23.61 31.74
N ARG A 817 -86.35 -24.05 32.26
CA ARG A 817 -87.12 -25.20 31.78
C ARG A 817 -87.40 -25.01 30.29
N THR A 818 -87.06 -25.99 29.47
CA THR A 818 -87.70 -26.19 28.16
C THR A 818 -88.10 -27.65 28.03
N ALA A 819 -89.27 -27.84 27.44
CA ALA A 819 -90.05 -29.05 27.43
C ALA A 819 -89.77 -29.87 26.16
N ARG A 820 -89.93 -31.19 26.33
CA ARG A 820 -90.31 -32.23 25.35
C ARG A 820 -90.74 -31.73 23.97
N ARG A 821 -90.11 -32.28 22.92
CA ARG A 821 -90.79 -32.97 21.80
C ARG A 821 -89.75 -33.62 20.87
N SER A 822 -89.74 -34.95 20.84
CA SER A 822 -89.04 -35.77 19.83
C SER A 822 -89.97 -36.05 18.64
N PRO A 823 -89.47 -36.12 17.40
CA PRO A 823 -90.19 -36.68 16.25
C PRO A 823 -89.87 -38.17 16.02
N PRO A 824 -90.69 -38.92 15.25
CA PRO A 824 -90.60 -40.38 15.12
C PRO A 824 -89.71 -40.84 13.95
N PRO A 825 -89.11 -42.04 14.00
CA PRO A 825 -88.54 -42.69 12.82
C PRO A 825 -89.52 -43.65 12.13
N THR A 826 -89.51 -43.58 10.81
CA THR A 826 -90.23 -44.43 9.85
C THR A 826 -89.63 -45.84 9.77
N ALA A 827 -90.51 -46.83 9.66
CA ALA A 827 -90.18 -48.23 9.49
C ALA A 827 -89.74 -48.55 8.06
N SER A 828 -88.74 -49.43 7.90
CA SER A 828 -88.52 -50.20 6.68
C SER A 828 -88.13 -51.64 7.02
N ARG A 829 -88.91 -52.55 6.44
CA ARG A 829 -88.88 -54.01 6.60
C ARG A 829 -87.69 -54.63 5.85
N SER A 830 -87.02 -55.59 6.47
CA SER A 830 -86.23 -56.63 5.78
C SER A 830 -86.38 -57.97 6.50
N ARG A 831 -86.78 -59.01 5.75
CA ARG A 831 -87.06 -60.39 6.20
C ARG A 831 -85.78 -61.20 6.49
N PRO A 832 -85.84 -62.27 7.32
CA PRO A 832 -84.75 -63.23 7.47
C PRO A 832 -84.93 -64.47 6.55
N ARG A 833 -83.81 -65.10 6.18
CA ARG A 833 -83.71 -66.38 5.43
C ARG A 833 -82.95 -67.41 6.29
N PRO A 834 -83.28 -68.71 6.28
CA PRO A 834 -82.79 -69.70 7.25
C PRO A 834 -81.53 -70.46 6.78
N PRO A 835 -80.84 -71.20 7.69
CA PRO A 835 -79.64 -71.97 7.36
C PRO A 835 -79.96 -73.42 6.95
N ALA A 836 -79.23 -73.93 5.95
CA ALA A 836 -79.26 -75.33 5.54
C ALA A 836 -78.10 -76.12 6.16
N ARG A 837 -78.43 -77.26 6.74
CA ARG A 837 -77.53 -78.36 7.16
C ARG A 837 -77.19 -79.23 5.95
N SER A 838 -75.96 -79.77 5.90
CA SER A 838 -75.57 -81.06 5.29
C SER A 838 -74.02 -81.10 5.23
N SER A 839 -73.31 -81.88 6.05
CA SER A 839 -73.13 -83.33 6.08
C SER A 839 -71.92 -83.84 5.28
N ARG A 840 -71.09 -84.62 6.00
CA ARG A 840 -70.09 -85.64 5.58
C ARG A 840 -68.61 -85.28 5.29
N PRO A 841 -67.68 -86.26 5.54
CA PRO A 841 -66.42 -86.03 6.27
C PRO A 841 -65.19 -86.62 5.50
N PRO A 842 -64.06 -87.04 6.11
CA PRO A 842 -62.73 -86.56 5.70
C PRO A 842 -61.89 -87.61 4.95
N ARG A 843 -60.86 -87.17 4.23
CA ARG A 843 -59.77 -88.04 3.76
C ARG A 843 -58.40 -87.47 4.12
N LEU A 844 -57.57 -88.40 4.60
CA LEU A 844 -56.21 -88.31 5.13
C LEU A 844 -55.17 -87.81 4.13
N ALA A 845 -54.18 -87.05 4.62
CA ALA A 845 -52.74 -87.16 4.32
C ALA A 845 -51.99 -86.05 5.11
N ARG A 846 -51.27 -86.37 6.19
CA ARG A 846 -49.85 -86.80 6.29
C ARG A 846 -48.82 -85.65 6.26
N ARG A 847 -47.85 -85.77 7.20
CA ARG A 847 -46.58 -85.03 7.44
C ARG A 847 -46.73 -83.79 8.33
N SER A 848 -46.41 -83.80 9.63
CA SER A 848 -45.19 -84.19 10.38
C SER A 848 -43.99 -83.23 10.19
N ARG A 849 -43.87 -82.25 11.10
CA ARG A 849 -42.61 -81.82 11.75
C ARG A 849 -42.89 -80.86 12.93
N PRO A 850 -42.37 -81.10 14.15
CA PRO A 850 -42.50 -80.19 15.29
C PRO A 850 -41.23 -79.32 15.49
N PRO A 851 -41.34 -78.14 16.12
CA PRO A 851 -40.20 -77.45 16.75
C PRO A 851 -40.01 -77.88 18.22
N PRO A 852 -38.80 -77.71 18.80
CA PRO A 852 -38.44 -78.28 20.09
C PRO A 852 -39.00 -77.50 21.29
N THR A 853 -39.32 -78.28 22.31
CA THR A 853 -39.74 -77.91 23.67
C THR A 853 -38.57 -77.38 24.51
N THR A 854 -38.78 -76.24 25.17
CA THR A 854 -37.98 -75.76 26.32
C THR A 854 -38.72 -76.12 27.62
N PRO A 855 -38.07 -76.67 28.66
CA PRO A 855 -38.75 -77.15 29.87
C PRO A 855 -39.00 -76.02 30.91
N PRO A 856 -40.02 -76.15 31.79
CA PRO A 856 -40.30 -75.19 32.85
C PRO A 856 -39.43 -75.43 34.10
N SER A 857 -38.84 -74.34 34.60
CA SER A 857 -38.13 -74.29 35.88
C SER A 857 -39.07 -74.45 37.08
N ARG A 858 -38.57 -75.21 38.07
CA ARG A 858 -39.15 -75.52 39.39
C ARG A 858 -39.57 -74.29 40.22
N PRO A 859 -40.53 -74.45 41.15
CA PRO A 859 -40.82 -73.49 42.21
C PRO A 859 -39.84 -73.60 43.40
N PRO A 860 -39.63 -72.53 44.20
CA PRO A 860 -38.78 -72.57 45.39
C PRO A 860 -39.52 -73.14 46.62
N PRO A 861 -38.80 -73.77 47.57
CA PRO A 861 -39.40 -74.26 48.80
C PRO A 861 -39.52 -73.14 49.85
N ALA A 862 -40.63 -73.17 50.57
CA ALA A 862 -40.83 -72.42 51.79
C ALA A 862 -40.05 -73.05 52.96
N SER A 863 -39.36 -72.23 53.75
CA SER A 863 -39.02 -72.55 55.13
C SER A 863 -38.68 -71.32 55.97
N ARG A 864 -39.57 -71.05 56.94
CA ARG A 864 -39.33 -70.61 58.33
C ARG A 864 -38.15 -69.68 58.64
N ARG A 865 -38.45 -68.44 59.03
CA ARG A 865 -38.32 -67.93 60.41
C ARG A 865 -39.09 -66.63 60.56
#